data_AF-A0A369BSU2-F1
#
_entry.id   AF-A0A369BSU2-F1
#
_cell.length_a   1.000
_cell.length_b   1.000
_cell.length_c   1.000
_cell.angle_alpha   90.00
_cell.angle_beta   90.00
_cell.angle_gamma   90.00
#
_symmetry.space_group_name_H-M   'P 1'
#
loop_
_entity.id
_entity.type
_entity.pdbx_description
1 polymer ?
#
loop_
_entity_poly.entity_id
_entity_poly.type
_entity_poly.pdbx_seq_one_letter_code
_entity_poly.pdbx_strand_id
1 'polypeptide(L)'
;MKRKARPFWSLVLFVALLLQSMGLTAGAQASTDTQQLSNPSVQISAAADYGLPAKTKDGLIFHAWNWSFDTITKNLPALAEAGFKAVQTSPIQGTKEDSMEGSKWWVLYQPTNFKIGNTQLGNRDQFKKMNDEAEKHGISIIVDVVANHMANAGGGNLQYTPAYNVDSSIRNNGYFWHEARGVENWDNRWQVTQWGISLPDLNTSNQELQNIIIGFLNDAIALGADGFRFDAAKHIELPNETAGSNFWPRVLGALDNKANLFNYGEVLQGGADNFAGYTSYLNLTTSNYGHDVRSAVGFGGSKNVDSAKSFNANNVSPSKLVTWVESHDTYANDKNESTGMSDQQIKLAWSIVASRAETTSLFFNRPTGGGKFAGRLGDAGNTLWQDPDIVAVNKFHNAMVGEGEYLRTQGNQILFVERGTKGMTIINVGGNAQINSETKLMDGVYENSASGGGTFTVSNGRITGNIGAGKVAVLYKAATQTPTISIDKAEGGFYTDSIDVKMTYSNANSASYTLNGGPETPFSSGTTVKIGTGSAIGSTFVLKIVANSAAGQIVKTYTFTKEDPRAGLTVHFYKPSGWGTPNIYYYNDSVTPVKEGAAWPGTAMKDEGNGWYVYHAQGWNQAKVIFNSGANQSPGPQSPGYAVQGEKWIKNGVITSNHPDGTAPTISIDKPEGAFYSDSLEVTLSYKDANAGTYSLNGSSQIAFTSGQKVTFGAGDAYGSTYTLVVTANNADKNTIKTYTFTKTQNTNKDITVHYFNPADWGAPNIYYYDDTLTPKKENAPWPGTAMQNEGNGWYSYTISGWNQAKVIFNSGGKQAPGAEQPGYLVSGDSWIKNGVITDREPEPVKTLVPVTFIIKNATTFDGQGVYLTGNVAELGNWRPENAVGPGQNHNYPDWIITVDLLEGEKIEFKAIKKYGNQVVWEGGQNHSYTVTASNPAVEFYFNN
;
A
#
# COMPACT_ATOMS: atom_id res chain seq x y z
N MET A 1 48.01 57.71 -38.29
CA MET A 1 49.30 57.04 -38.03
C MET A 1 49.02 55.56 -37.76
N LYS A 2 49.17 54.68 -38.77
CA LYS A 2 50.25 53.67 -38.91
C LYS A 2 50.45 52.85 -37.62
N ARG A 3 49.78 51.71 -37.39
CA ARG A 3 49.84 50.33 -37.98
C ARG A 3 51.02 49.46 -37.50
N LYS A 4 50.64 48.19 -37.21
CA LYS A 4 51.34 46.88 -37.34
C LYS A 4 51.75 46.24 -36.00
N ALA A 5 51.55 44.95 -35.72
CA ALA A 5 50.88 43.85 -36.44
C ALA A 5 50.71 42.64 -35.47
N ARG A 6 49.67 41.82 -35.69
CA ARG A 6 49.66 40.36 -35.41
C ARG A 6 49.78 39.65 -36.77
N PRO A 7 50.37 38.44 -36.88
CA PRO A 7 49.57 37.24 -37.18
C PRO A 7 50.09 35.94 -36.50
N PHE A 8 49.27 35.00 -36.03
CA PHE A 8 48.47 33.98 -36.77
C PHE A 8 49.29 32.75 -37.18
N TRP A 9 49.08 31.59 -36.53
CA TRP A 9 49.15 30.17 -36.99
C TRP A 9 48.67 29.32 -35.78
N SER A 10 47.45 28.81 -35.59
CA SER A 10 46.45 28.03 -36.36
C SER A 10 46.65 26.50 -36.35
N LEU A 11 45.60 25.82 -35.88
CA LEU A 11 45.07 24.49 -36.29
C LEU A 11 45.69 23.23 -35.66
N VAL A 12 44.96 22.59 -34.73
CA VAL A 12 44.40 21.21 -34.63
C VAL A 12 44.00 21.06 -33.13
N LEU A 13 42.76 20.85 -32.66
CA LEU A 13 41.83 19.73 -32.86
C LEU A 13 40.39 20.18 -32.54
N PHE A 14 39.54 20.09 -33.56
CA PHE A 14 38.20 19.52 -33.45
C PHE A 14 38.35 18.06 -33.94
N VAL A 15 37.49 17.14 -33.46
CA VAL A 15 37.40 15.67 -33.73
C VAL A 15 37.94 14.77 -32.60
N ALA A 16 37.01 14.41 -31.71
CA ALA A 16 36.84 13.11 -31.01
C ALA A 16 35.84 13.37 -29.85
N LEU A 17 34.52 13.12 -29.86
CA LEU A 17 33.62 12.23 -30.61
C LEU A 17 34.28 10.96 -31.13
N LEU A 18 34.49 9.99 -30.23
CA LEU A 18 33.99 8.60 -30.32
C LEU A 18 34.83 7.64 -29.43
N LEU A 19 34.10 6.97 -28.53
CA LEU A 19 34.25 5.58 -28.07
C LEU A 19 35.44 5.15 -27.19
N GLN A 20 35.08 4.92 -25.91
CA GLN A 20 35.18 3.65 -25.17
C GLN A 20 36.55 2.95 -25.03
N SER A 21 37.03 2.78 -23.79
CA SER A 21 36.81 1.55 -22.98
C SER A 21 37.96 1.22 -22.00
N MET A 22 37.55 0.68 -20.84
CA MET A 22 38.27 -0.17 -19.86
C MET A 22 39.41 0.49 -19.05
N GLY A 23 39.51 0.38 -17.72
CA GLY A 23 38.79 -0.39 -16.71
C GLY A 23 39.76 -0.67 -15.55
N LEU A 24 39.31 -0.54 -14.29
CA LEU A 24 39.65 -1.40 -13.15
C LEU A 24 38.97 -0.86 -11.88
N THR A 25 38.09 -1.69 -11.33
CA THR A 25 37.32 -1.53 -10.11
C THR A 25 37.78 -2.53 -9.05
N ALA A 26 37.77 -2.10 -7.80
CA ALA A 26 37.65 -2.90 -6.58
C ALA A 26 36.93 -1.98 -5.59
N GLY A 27 35.85 -2.31 -4.87
CA GLY A 27 35.14 -3.55 -4.62
C GLY A 27 34.51 -3.37 -3.23
N ALA A 28 33.28 -2.85 -3.17
CA ALA A 28 32.49 -2.74 -1.94
C ALA A 28 31.20 -3.53 -2.14
N GLN A 29 31.00 -4.53 -1.28
CA GLN A 29 29.85 -5.44 -1.29
C GLN A 29 28.55 -4.69 -1.02
N ALA A 30 27.61 -4.79 -1.95
CA ALA A 30 26.21 -4.44 -1.75
C ALA A 30 25.46 -5.69 -1.25
N SER A 31 24.82 -5.59 -0.10
CA SER A 31 23.78 -6.53 0.35
C SER A 31 22.54 -6.32 -0.52
N THR A 32 22.13 -7.35 -1.26
CA THR A 32 20.86 -7.36 -1.98
C THR A 32 19.75 -7.73 -1.02
N ASP A 33 19.11 -6.72 -0.44
CA ASP A 33 17.78 -6.83 0.15
C ASP A 33 16.83 -6.06 -0.77
N THR A 34 16.11 -6.78 -1.62
CA THR A 34 15.12 -6.20 -2.53
C THR A 34 13.85 -5.89 -1.74
N GLN A 35 13.82 -4.72 -1.09
CA GLN A 35 12.55 -4.05 -0.78
C GLN A 35 11.90 -3.61 -2.09
N GLN A 36 10.73 -4.16 -2.38
CA GLN A 36 9.85 -3.73 -3.44
C GLN A 36 9.25 -2.37 -3.06
N LEU A 37 10.00 -1.29 -3.27
CA LEU A 37 9.49 0.08 -3.24
C LEU A 37 8.54 0.25 -4.43
N SER A 38 7.32 0.74 -4.15
CA SER A 38 6.34 1.11 -5.16
C SER A 38 6.98 2.08 -6.18
N ASN A 39 6.83 1.75 -7.46
CA ASN A 39 7.53 2.42 -8.55
C ASN A 39 6.82 3.77 -8.86
N PRO A 40 7.41 4.95 -8.57
CA PRO A 40 6.74 6.25 -8.71
C PRO A 40 6.32 6.58 -10.15
N SER A 41 6.90 5.88 -11.14
CA SER A 41 6.58 6.06 -12.56
C SER A 41 5.16 5.61 -12.93
N VAL A 42 4.54 4.69 -12.18
CA VAL A 42 3.21 4.16 -12.50
C VAL A 42 2.11 5.15 -12.11
N GLN A 43 2.17 5.73 -10.91
CA GLN A 43 1.16 6.68 -10.43
C GLN A 43 1.06 7.97 -11.27
N ILE A 44 2.19 8.50 -11.75
CA ILE A 44 2.19 9.71 -12.60
C ILE A 44 1.46 9.44 -13.92
N SER A 45 1.57 8.23 -14.47
CA SER A 45 0.90 7.86 -15.72
C SER A 45 -0.61 7.72 -15.57
N ALA A 46 -1.10 7.09 -14.49
CA ALA A 46 -2.53 6.89 -14.24
C ALA A 46 -3.27 8.20 -13.89
N ALA A 47 -2.67 9.09 -13.09
CA ALA A 47 -3.26 10.39 -12.79
C ALA A 47 -3.38 11.28 -14.05
N ALA A 48 -2.40 11.20 -14.95
CA ALA A 48 -2.39 11.95 -16.20
C ALA A 48 -3.52 11.51 -17.15
N ASP A 49 -3.94 10.25 -17.14
CA ASP A 49 -5.06 9.75 -17.97
C ASP A 49 -6.39 10.45 -17.65
N TYR A 50 -6.55 10.99 -16.44
CA TYR A 50 -7.75 11.71 -16.00
C TYR A 50 -7.53 13.23 -15.86
N GLY A 51 -6.32 13.73 -16.15
CA GLY A 51 -5.95 15.12 -15.89
C GLY A 51 -5.93 15.48 -14.40
N LEU A 52 -5.68 14.51 -13.51
CA LEU A 52 -5.57 14.74 -12.07
C LEU A 52 -4.21 15.35 -11.71
N PRO A 53 -4.13 16.24 -10.71
CA PRO A 53 -2.87 16.79 -10.24
C PRO A 53 -1.92 15.70 -9.71
N ALA A 54 -0.62 15.94 -9.83
CA ALA A 54 0.38 14.99 -9.35
C ALA A 54 0.33 14.82 -7.82
N LYS A 55 0.18 15.93 -7.08
CA LYS A 55 0.17 15.93 -5.61
C LYS A 55 -1.26 16.00 -5.08
N THR A 56 -1.54 15.25 -4.02
CA THR A 56 -2.83 15.22 -3.32
C THR A 56 -3.30 16.62 -2.91
N LYS A 57 -2.40 17.43 -2.34
CA LYS A 57 -2.69 18.79 -1.88
C LYS A 57 -3.16 19.75 -2.98
N ASP A 58 -2.81 19.47 -4.24
CA ASP A 58 -3.09 20.33 -5.38
C ASP A 58 -4.43 19.98 -6.05
N GLY A 59 -5.14 18.96 -5.56
CA GLY A 59 -6.41 18.51 -6.14
C GLY A 59 -7.60 18.62 -5.20
N LEU A 60 -8.69 18.00 -5.62
CA LEU A 60 -9.97 18.00 -4.91
C LEU A 60 -10.17 16.68 -4.16
N ILE A 61 -10.73 16.79 -2.95
CA ILE A 61 -11.05 15.65 -2.07
C ILE A 61 -12.54 15.33 -2.21
N PHE A 62 -12.87 14.08 -2.47
CA PHE A 62 -14.22 13.54 -2.32
C PHE A 62 -14.35 12.92 -0.93
N HIS A 63 -15.21 13.46 -0.09
CA HIS A 63 -15.51 12.86 1.21
C HIS A 63 -16.58 11.78 1.03
N ALA A 64 -16.14 10.52 0.96
CA ALA A 64 -16.97 9.33 0.84
C ALA A 64 -17.56 8.96 2.21
N TRP A 65 -18.32 9.91 2.79
CA TRP A 65 -18.83 9.81 4.15
C TRP A 65 -19.77 8.62 4.30
N ASN A 66 -19.43 7.73 5.23
CA ASN A 66 -20.07 6.44 5.50
C ASN A 66 -19.93 5.37 4.41
N TRP A 67 -19.21 5.60 3.31
CA TRP A 67 -19.08 4.59 2.26
C TRP A 67 -18.16 3.45 2.72
N SER A 68 -18.57 2.20 2.47
CA SER A 68 -17.70 1.05 2.73
C SER A 68 -16.50 1.03 1.78
N PHE A 69 -15.44 0.31 2.15
CA PHE A 69 -14.25 0.14 1.31
C PHE A 69 -14.59 -0.46 -0.06
N ASP A 70 -15.51 -1.43 -0.13
CA ASP A 70 -15.96 -2.00 -1.40
C ASP A 70 -16.80 -1.00 -2.21
N THR A 71 -17.63 -0.18 -1.54
CA THR A 71 -18.39 0.90 -2.21
C THR A 71 -17.44 1.93 -2.81
N ILE A 72 -16.41 2.37 -2.08
CA ILE A 72 -15.37 3.26 -2.61
C ILE A 72 -14.68 2.59 -3.80
N THR A 73 -14.18 1.35 -3.62
CA THR A 73 -13.49 0.57 -4.65
C THR A 73 -14.25 0.57 -5.98
N LYS A 74 -15.57 0.30 -5.93
CA LYS A 74 -16.43 0.24 -7.12
C LYS A 74 -16.56 1.56 -7.87
N ASN A 75 -16.42 2.70 -7.18
CA ASN A 75 -16.68 4.03 -7.72
C ASN A 75 -15.41 4.82 -8.06
N LEU A 76 -14.22 4.33 -7.71
CA LEU A 76 -12.94 4.99 -8.02
C LEU A 76 -12.78 5.41 -9.48
N PRO A 77 -13.13 4.59 -10.50
CA PRO A 77 -13.02 5.01 -11.90
C PRO A 77 -13.88 6.25 -12.21
N ALA A 78 -15.10 6.30 -11.66
CA ALA A 78 -16.02 7.41 -11.88
C ALA A 78 -15.60 8.66 -11.10
N LEU A 79 -15.03 8.50 -9.90
CA LEU A 79 -14.47 9.60 -9.11
C LEU A 79 -13.27 10.26 -9.81
N ALA A 80 -12.40 9.45 -10.41
CA ALA A 80 -11.29 9.94 -11.21
C ALA A 80 -11.79 10.73 -12.44
N GLU A 81 -12.77 10.19 -13.17
CA GLU A 81 -13.39 10.90 -14.31
C GLU A 81 -14.09 12.20 -13.91
N ALA A 82 -14.69 12.22 -12.71
CA ALA A 82 -15.28 13.42 -12.13
C ALA A 82 -14.23 14.46 -11.67
N GLY A 83 -12.93 14.12 -11.71
CA GLY A 83 -11.82 15.03 -11.43
C GLY A 83 -11.38 15.10 -9.97
N PHE A 84 -11.78 14.14 -9.13
CA PHE A 84 -11.31 14.07 -7.75
C PHE A 84 -9.94 13.40 -7.66
N LYS A 85 -8.99 14.08 -7.01
CA LYS A 85 -7.63 13.56 -6.80
C LYS A 85 -7.54 12.67 -5.57
N ALA A 86 -8.40 12.88 -4.59
CA ALA A 86 -8.36 12.14 -3.34
C ALA A 86 -9.75 11.72 -2.89
N VAL A 87 -9.81 10.61 -2.16
CA VAL A 87 -11.00 10.18 -1.42
C VAL A 87 -10.67 10.21 0.06
N GLN A 88 -11.51 10.89 0.85
CA GLN A 88 -11.52 10.75 2.29
C GLN A 88 -12.49 9.66 2.72
N THR A 89 -12.02 8.67 3.50
CA THR A 89 -12.86 7.67 4.17
C THR A 89 -13.44 8.25 5.46
N SER A 90 -14.51 7.64 5.98
CA SER A 90 -14.85 7.75 7.42
C SER A 90 -13.80 7.02 8.28
N PRO A 91 -13.82 7.18 9.62
CA PRO A 91 -12.87 6.50 10.50
C PRO A 91 -12.84 4.98 10.33
N ILE A 92 -11.63 4.44 10.15
CA ILE A 92 -11.42 3.01 9.86
C ILE A 92 -11.18 2.18 11.13
N GLN A 93 -11.16 2.82 12.29
CA GLN A 93 -10.95 2.18 13.59
C GLN A 93 -12.15 1.30 13.98
N GLY A 94 -11.92 0.31 14.86
CA GLY A 94 -13.00 -0.47 15.45
C GLY A 94 -13.99 0.44 16.17
N THR A 95 -15.29 0.15 16.06
CA THR A 95 -16.37 1.02 16.55
C THR A 95 -17.03 0.48 17.81
N LYS A 96 -17.75 1.35 18.53
CA LYS A 96 -18.48 0.99 19.75
C LYS A 96 -19.60 -0.04 19.53
N GLU A 97 -20.26 0.02 18.37
CA GLU A 97 -21.45 -0.76 18.08
C GLU A 97 -21.46 -1.16 16.59
N ASP A 98 -22.04 -2.31 16.27
CA ASP A 98 -22.13 -2.84 14.91
C ASP A 98 -23.33 -2.30 14.10
N SER A 99 -23.96 -1.20 14.56
CA SER A 99 -25.13 -0.65 13.89
C SER A 99 -24.78 -0.16 12.47
N MET A 100 -25.66 -0.46 11.52
CA MET A 100 -25.57 -0.04 10.12
C MET A 100 -26.60 1.05 9.77
N GLU A 101 -27.32 1.57 10.76
CA GLU A 101 -28.33 2.61 10.55
C GLU A 101 -27.66 3.96 10.23
N GLY A 102 -28.13 4.67 9.20
CA GLY A 102 -27.53 5.97 8.82
C GLY A 102 -27.57 7.02 9.93
N SER A 103 -28.59 6.98 10.80
CA SER A 103 -28.71 7.86 11.97
C SER A 103 -27.66 7.59 13.06
N LYS A 104 -26.95 6.46 12.97
CA LYS A 104 -25.88 6.03 13.86
C LYS A 104 -24.48 6.31 13.28
N TRP A 105 -24.35 7.19 12.29
CA TRP A 105 -23.07 7.59 11.70
C TRP A 105 -21.98 7.94 12.74
N TRP A 106 -22.38 8.55 13.85
CA TRP A 106 -21.50 8.96 14.95
C TRP A 106 -20.78 7.78 15.61
N VAL A 107 -21.21 6.53 15.39
CA VAL A 107 -20.54 5.33 15.90
C VAL A 107 -19.12 5.19 15.34
N LEU A 108 -18.89 5.69 14.12
CA LEU A 108 -17.57 5.75 13.48
C LEU A 108 -16.62 6.69 14.24
N TYR A 109 -17.16 7.67 14.98
CA TYR A 109 -16.41 8.62 15.79
C TYR A 109 -16.31 8.21 17.27
N GLN A 110 -16.65 6.96 17.59
CA GLN A 110 -16.44 6.37 18.91
C GLN A 110 -15.58 5.11 18.80
N PRO A 111 -14.25 5.29 18.62
CA PRO A 111 -13.35 4.18 18.43
C PRO A 111 -13.22 3.35 19.71
N THR A 112 -13.10 2.03 19.53
CA THR A 112 -12.82 1.08 20.61
C THR A 112 -11.37 0.62 20.62
N ASN A 113 -10.62 0.84 19.54
CA ASN A 113 -9.22 0.47 19.42
C ASN A 113 -8.53 1.30 18.33
N PHE A 114 -7.22 1.11 18.20
CA PHE A 114 -6.41 1.63 17.10
C PHE A 114 -6.01 0.48 16.15
N LYS A 115 -7.01 -0.15 15.52
CA LYS A 115 -6.84 -1.21 14.51
C LYS A 115 -7.73 -0.94 13.30
N ILE A 116 -7.29 -1.37 12.12
CA ILE A 116 -8.05 -1.19 10.88
C ILE A 116 -9.17 -2.23 10.79
N GLY A 117 -10.39 -1.74 10.67
CA GLY A 117 -11.57 -2.50 10.31
C GLY A 117 -12.71 -2.31 11.30
N ASN A 118 -13.91 -2.19 10.74
CA ASN A 118 -15.16 -2.16 11.50
C ASN A 118 -16.32 -2.70 10.64
N THR A 119 -17.44 -2.98 11.29
CA THR A 119 -18.63 -3.55 10.65
C THR A 119 -19.21 -2.65 9.56
N GLN A 120 -19.07 -1.33 9.71
CA GLN A 120 -19.66 -0.34 8.81
C GLN A 120 -18.90 -0.21 7.49
N LEU A 121 -17.56 -0.19 7.54
CA LEU A 121 -16.73 0.12 6.39
C LEU A 121 -16.06 -1.10 5.77
N GLY A 122 -15.81 -2.16 6.56
CA GLY A 122 -15.15 -3.38 6.12
C GLY A 122 -13.88 -3.68 6.93
N ASN A 123 -13.19 -4.74 6.52
CA ASN A 123 -11.98 -5.23 7.18
C ASN A 123 -10.68 -4.69 6.54
N ARG A 124 -9.54 -5.05 7.14
CA ARG A 124 -8.20 -4.64 6.71
C ARG A 124 -7.84 -5.05 5.27
N ASP A 125 -8.27 -6.23 4.81
CA ASP A 125 -8.02 -6.70 3.43
C ASP A 125 -8.84 -5.90 2.41
N GLN A 126 -10.09 -5.57 2.75
CA GLN A 126 -10.94 -4.70 1.92
C GLN A 126 -10.37 -3.28 1.84
N PHE A 127 -9.81 -2.76 2.95
CA PHE A 127 -9.08 -1.48 2.94
C PHE A 127 -7.89 -1.53 2.00
N LYS A 128 -7.04 -2.55 2.09
CA LYS A 128 -5.90 -2.73 1.18
C LYS A 128 -6.35 -2.79 -0.29
N LYS A 129 -7.37 -3.59 -0.59
CA LYS A 129 -7.91 -3.74 -1.95
C LYS A 129 -8.42 -2.40 -2.50
N MET A 130 -9.06 -1.58 -1.66
CA MET A 130 -9.50 -0.24 -2.04
C MET A 130 -8.32 0.67 -2.39
N ASN A 131 -7.25 0.67 -1.59
CA ASN A 131 -6.04 1.45 -1.88
C ASN A 131 -5.33 0.96 -3.16
N ASP A 132 -5.17 -0.36 -3.33
CA ASP A 132 -4.57 -0.96 -4.53
C ASP A 132 -5.36 -0.60 -5.81
N GLU A 133 -6.69 -0.45 -5.71
CA GLU A 133 -7.52 0.01 -6.82
C GLU A 133 -7.41 1.52 -7.03
N ALA A 134 -7.34 2.31 -5.95
CA ALA A 134 -7.22 3.77 -6.03
C ALA A 134 -5.93 4.19 -6.75
N GLU A 135 -4.84 3.49 -6.47
CA GLU A 135 -3.55 3.67 -7.12
C GLU A 135 -3.65 3.54 -8.65
N LYS A 136 -4.44 2.59 -9.17
CA LYS A 136 -4.63 2.37 -10.62
C LYS A 136 -5.30 3.55 -11.33
N HIS A 137 -5.97 4.42 -10.59
CA HIS A 137 -6.65 5.60 -11.09
C HIS A 137 -5.94 6.91 -10.68
N GLY A 138 -4.78 6.82 -10.03
CA GLY A 138 -4.06 7.98 -9.52
C GLY A 138 -4.80 8.74 -8.41
N ILE A 139 -5.74 8.08 -7.72
CA ILE A 139 -6.49 8.64 -6.58
C ILE A 139 -5.71 8.36 -5.29
N SER A 140 -5.55 9.40 -4.48
CA SER A 140 -5.00 9.28 -3.13
C SER A 140 -6.07 8.94 -2.10
N ILE A 141 -5.74 8.12 -1.09
CA ILE A 141 -6.66 7.80 0.02
C ILE A 141 -6.25 8.56 1.29
N ILE A 142 -7.18 9.37 1.81
CA ILE A 142 -7.05 10.09 3.06
C ILE A 142 -7.93 9.41 4.11
N VAL A 143 -7.34 8.98 5.22
CA VAL A 143 -8.05 8.30 6.30
C VAL A 143 -8.48 9.31 7.36
N ASP A 144 -9.76 9.31 7.74
CA ASP A 144 -10.23 10.03 8.94
C ASP A 144 -9.77 9.28 10.21
N VAL A 145 -9.13 10.00 11.13
CA VAL A 145 -8.45 9.44 12.31
C VAL A 145 -8.99 10.10 13.56
N VAL A 146 -9.54 9.29 14.45
CA VAL A 146 -9.97 9.73 15.78
C VAL A 146 -8.88 9.39 16.79
N ALA A 147 -8.04 10.38 17.11
CA ALA A 147 -6.91 10.21 18.03
C ALA A 147 -7.05 11.01 19.34
N ASN A 148 -8.08 11.84 19.48
CA ASN A 148 -8.32 12.64 20.67
C ASN A 148 -9.02 11.85 21.80
N HIS A 149 -9.93 10.96 21.45
CA HIS A 149 -10.86 10.36 22.41
C HIS A 149 -11.23 8.94 21.99
N MET A 150 -11.94 8.24 22.88
CA MET A 150 -12.46 6.88 22.63
C MET A 150 -13.97 6.80 22.87
N ALA A 151 -14.57 5.65 22.58
CA ALA A 151 -15.98 5.36 22.86
C ALA A 151 -16.35 5.54 24.34
N ASN A 152 -17.51 6.14 24.62
CA ASN A 152 -18.03 6.29 25.99
C ASN A 152 -18.88 5.10 26.46
N ALA A 153 -18.97 4.90 27.76
CA ALA A 153 -19.77 3.83 28.37
C ALA A 153 -21.28 4.10 28.35
N GLY A 154 -21.70 5.33 28.07
CA GLY A 154 -23.11 5.72 28.00
C GLY A 154 -23.31 7.23 28.21
N GLY A 155 -24.55 7.66 28.40
CA GLY A 155 -24.87 9.05 28.76
C GLY A 155 -24.78 9.33 30.28
N GLY A 156 -25.03 10.58 30.66
CA GLY A 156 -25.03 11.00 32.08
C GLY A 156 -23.65 10.82 32.72
N ASN A 157 -23.59 10.19 33.89
CA ASN A 157 -22.33 9.98 34.64
C ASN A 157 -21.32 9.07 33.90
N LEU A 158 -21.73 8.37 32.84
CA LEU A 158 -20.87 7.49 32.04
C LEU A 158 -20.30 8.16 30.78
N GLN A 159 -20.65 9.43 30.55
CA GLN A 159 -20.31 10.16 29.31
C GLN A 159 -18.80 10.30 29.07
N TYR A 160 -18.02 10.47 30.13
CA TYR A 160 -16.55 10.60 30.08
C TYR A 160 -15.84 9.35 30.55
N THR A 161 -16.57 8.23 30.72
CA THR A 161 -16.00 6.94 31.10
C THR A 161 -15.82 6.08 29.85
N PRO A 162 -14.66 5.44 29.62
CA PRO A 162 -14.46 4.58 28.45
C PRO A 162 -15.41 3.38 28.43
N ALA A 163 -15.95 3.07 27.25
CA ALA A 163 -16.85 1.95 27.04
C ALA A 163 -16.19 0.61 27.39
N TYR A 164 -16.97 -0.37 27.85
CA TYR A 164 -16.42 -1.66 28.29
C TYR A 164 -15.66 -2.41 27.18
N ASN A 165 -16.05 -2.19 25.92
CA ASN A 165 -15.48 -2.79 24.73
C ASN A 165 -14.35 -1.97 24.09
N VAL A 166 -13.96 -0.84 24.69
CA VAL A 166 -12.63 -0.26 24.41
C VAL A 166 -11.57 -1.28 24.79
N ASP A 167 -10.55 -1.45 23.93
CA ASP A 167 -9.43 -2.36 24.11
C ASP A 167 -8.93 -2.29 25.56
N SER A 168 -8.91 -3.43 26.24
CA SER A 168 -8.64 -3.50 27.66
C SER A 168 -7.25 -2.97 28.03
N SER A 169 -6.28 -3.03 27.10
CA SER A 169 -4.94 -2.46 27.29
C SER A 169 -4.95 -0.92 27.36
N ILE A 170 -5.89 -0.27 26.67
CA ILE A 170 -6.09 1.19 26.70
C ILE A 170 -7.03 1.54 27.85
N ARG A 171 -8.18 0.87 27.93
CA ARG A 171 -9.24 1.14 28.91
C ARG A 171 -8.78 1.04 30.35
N ASN A 172 -7.95 0.04 30.66
CA ASN A 172 -7.51 -0.20 32.04
C ASN A 172 -6.23 0.56 32.40
N ASN A 173 -5.60 1.27 31.46
CA ASN A 173 -4.42 2.07 31.74
C ASN A 173 -4.83 3.50 32.13
N GLY A 174 -4.82 3.78 33.44
CA GLY A 174 -5.19 5.10 33.97
C GLY A 174 -4.32 6.26 33.47
N TYR A 175 -3.10 6.01 32.98
CA TYR A 175 -2.22 7.05 32.43
C TYR A 175 -2.57 7.47 31.00
N PHE A 176 -3.46 6.73 30.33
CA PHE A 176 -3.90 7.03 28.97
C PHE A 176 -5.12 7.95 28.92
N TRP A 177 -5.63 8.37 30.08
CA TRP A 177 -6.84 9.18 30.17
C TRP A 177 -6.53 10.49 30.88
N HIS A 178 -7.11 11.56 30.37
CA HIS A 178 -7.26 12.77 31.17
C HIS A 178 -8.38 12.58 32.22
N GLU A 179 -8.61 13.62 33.01
CA GLU A 179 -9.71 13.65 33.97
C GLU A 179 -11.03 13.35 33.26
N ALA A 180 -11.85 12.45 33.83
CA ALA A 180 -13.16 12.08 33.29
C ALA A 180 -14.19 13.21 33.47
N ARG A 181 -13.98 14.29 32.72
CA ARG A 181 -14.67 15.57 32.85
C ARG A 181 -14.85 16.22 31.49
N GLY A 182 -15.89 17.04 31.35
CA GLY A 182 -16.17 17.80 30.14
C GLY A 182 -15.64 19.23 30.16
N VAL A 183 -15.38 19.79 28.98
CA VAL A 183 -15.04 21.21 28.79
C VAL A 183 -16.17 22.11 29.31
N GLU A 184 -15.86 23.02 30.23
CA GLU A 184 -16.82 23.99 30.79
C GLU A 184 -16.66 25.38 30.19
N ASN A 185 -15.42 25.79 29.91
CA ASN A 185 -15.07 27.06 29.31
C ASN A 185 -14.32 26.87 27.99
N TRP A 186 -15.01 27.12 26.87
CA TRP A 186 -14.48 26.97 25.51
C TRP A 186 -13.47 28.05 25.10
N ASP A 187 -13.30 29.10 25.92
CA ASP A 187 -12.23 30.10 25.77
C ASP A 187 -10.98 29.75 26.59
N ASN A 188 -11.01 28.65 27.37
CA ASN A 188 -9.84 28.17 28.10
C ASN A 188 -9.13 27.06 27.32
N ARG A 189 -7.97 27.39 26.73
CA ARG A 189 -7.18 26.46 25.93
C ARG A 189 -6.80 25.17 26.66
N TRP A 190 -6.51 25.28 27.95
CA TRP A 190 -6.19 24.11 28.78
C TRP A 190 -7.40 23.19 28.89
N GLN A 191 -8.60 23.71 29.20
CA GLN A 191 -9.79 22.84 29.26
C GLN A 191 -10.13 22.25 27.90
N VAL A 192 -10.04 23.05 26.83
CA VAL A 192 -10.32 22.60 25.46
C VAL A 192 -9.44 21.42 25.04
N THR A 193 -8.22 21.29 25.58
CA THR A 193 -7.28 20.22 25.19
C THR A 193 -7.14 19.10 26.22
N GLN A 194 -7.51 19.34 27.48
CA GLN A 194 -7.26 18.40 28.58
C GLN A 194 -8.55 17.80 29.16
N TRP A 195 -9.73 18.22 28.70
CA TRP A 195 -11.04 17.70 29.12
C TRP A 195 -11.86 17.24 27.91
N GLY A 196 -12.77 16.29 28.14
CA GLY A 196 -13.51 15.62 27.10
C GLY A 196 -14.58 16.46 26.42
N ILE A 197 -14.76 16.19 25.13
CA ILE A 197 -15.77 16.81 24.26
C ILE A 197 -17.04 15.95 24.14
N SER A 198 -17.60 15.54 25.29
CA SER A 198 -18.65 14.52 25.44
C SER A 198 -18.17 13.06 25.32
N LEU A 199 -16.86 12.86 25.22
CA LEU A 199 -16.22 11.55 25.06
C LEU A 199 -15.01 11.46 26.01
N PRO A 200 -14.65 10.25 26.49
CA PRO A 200 -13.44 9.98 27.28
C PRO A 200 -12.20 10.45 26.55
N ASP A 201 -11.50 11.39 27.17
CA ASP A 201 -10.40 12.11 26.56
C ASP A 201 -9.07 11.40 26.81
N LEU A 202 -8.30 11.22 25.74
CA LEU A 202 -7.02 10.54 25.79
C LEU A 202 -5.92 11.49 26.29
N ASN A 203 -5.06 10.99 27.16
CA ASN A 203 -3.84 11.71 27.56
C ASN A 203 -2.79 11.66 26.45
N THR A 204 -2.89 12.57 25.48
CA THR A 204 -2.04 12.64 24.29
C THR A 204 -0.57 12.96 24.58
N SER A 205 -0.24 13.41 25.79
CA SER A 205 1.15 13.55 26.24
C SER A 205 1.85 12.21 26.50
N ASN A 206 1.09 11.12 26.67
CA ASN A 206 1.64 9.80 26.96
C ASN A 206 2.28 9.16 25.72
N GLN A 207 3.59 8.88 25.78
CA GLN A 207 4.33 8.34 24.64
C GLN A 207 3.97 6.90 24.26
N GLU A 208 3.54 6.06 25.22
CA GLU A 208 3.08 4.69 24.92
C GLU A 208 1.76 4.74 24.13
N LEU A 209 0.85 5.63 24.50
CA LEU A 209 -0.36 5.87 23.73
C LEU A 209 -0.03 6.40 22.33
N GLN A 210 0.89 7.35 22.23
CA GLN A 210 1.35 7.83 20.92
C GLN A 210 1.97 6.71 20.08
N ASN A 211 2.68 5.73 20.66
CA ASN A 211 3.18 4.56 19.92
C ASN A 211 2.05 3.71 19.33
N ILE A 212 0.96 3.53 20.07
CA ILE A 212 -0.22 2.82 19.59
C ILE A 212 -0.81 3.55 18.38
N ILE A 213 -0.94 4.89 18.47
CA ILE A 213 -1.45 5.73 17.39
C ILE A 213 -0.52 5.68 16.17
N ILE A 214 0.80 5.84 16.36
CA ILE A 214 1.80 5.74 15.28
C ILE A 214 1.73 4.37 14.60
N GLY A 215 1.63 3.28 15.37
CA GLY A 215 1.50 1.93 14.83
C GLY A 215 0.28 1.76 13.93
N PHE A 216 -0.86 2.30 14.34
CA PHE A 216 -2.08 2.30 13.53
C PHE A 216 -1.94 3.13 12.25
N LEU A 217 -1.35 4.33 12.32
CA LEU A 217 -1.15 5.18 11.16
C LEU A 217 -0.17 4.55 10.16
N ASN A 218 0.93 3.98 10.64
CA ASN A 218 1.88 3.26 9.78
C ASN A 218 1.31 1.95 9.22
N ASP A 219 0.41 1.26 9.95
CA ASP A 219 -0.36 0.14 9.38
C ASP A 219 -1.23 0.59 8.20
N ALA A 220 -1.91 1.74 8.32
CA ALA A 220 -2.69 2.30 7.22
C ALA A 220 -1.82 2.70 6.03
N ILE A 221 -0.66 3.34 6.27
CA ILE A 221 0.32 3.69 5.22
C ILE A 221 0.84 2.43 4.51
N ALA A 222 1.20 1.38 5.26
CA ALA A 222 1.68 0.11 4.71
C ALA A 222 0.64 -0.57 3.81
N LEU A 223 -0.64 -0.27 3.99
CA LEU A 223 -1.74 -0.74 3.16
C LEU A 223 -2.12 0.22 2.02
N GLY A 224 -1.42 1.35 1.87
CA GLY A 224 -1.58 2.28 0.76
C GLY A 224 -2.33 3.58 1.08
N ALA A 225 -2.49 3.97 2.35
CA ALA A 225 -2.99 5.30 2.68
C ALA A 225 -1.98 6.41 2.30
N ASP A 226 -2.48 7.52 1.78
CA ASP A 226 -1.69 8.67 1.28
C ASP A 226 -1.80 9.92 2.18
N GLY A 227 -2.51 9.82 3.31
CA GLY A 227 -2.67 10.93 4.23
C GLY A 227 -3.77 10.72 5.24
N PHE A 228 -3.91 11.70 6.13
CA PHE A 228 -4.82 11.63 7.28
C PHE A 228 -5.59 12.93 7.49
N ARG A 229 -6.88 12.79 7.81
CA ARG A 229 -7.71 13.84 8.43
C ARG A 229 -7.76 13.56 9.92
N PHE A 230 -7.19 14.42 10.74
CA PHE A 230 -7.27 14.29 12.20
C PHE A 230 -8.56 14.91 12.71
N ASP A 231 -9.44 14.04 13.21
CA ASP A 231 -10.66 14.41 13.91
C ASP A 231 -10.34 15.20 15.18
N ALA A 232 -11.19 16.19 15.48
CA ALA A 232 -11.09 16.99 16.70
C ALA A 232 -9.66 17.50 16.98
N ALA A 233 -8.86 17.82 15.95
CA ALA A 233 -7.46 18.18 16.10
C ALA A 233 -7.26 19.38 17.05
N LYS A 234 -8.23 20.30 17.09
CA LYS A 234 -8.28 21.41 18.06
C LYS A 234 -8.13 20.95 19.53
N HIS A 235 -8.55 19.74 19.84
CA HIS A 235 -8.60 19.19 21.20
C HIS A 235 -7.31 18.47 21.61
N ILE A 236 -6.32 18.39 20.72
CA ILE A 236 -4.98 17.89 21.07
C ILE A 236 -4.00 19.06 21.12
N GLU A 237 -3.32 19.22 22.25
CA GLU A 237 -2.41 20.34 22.52
C GLU A 237 -1.27 20.50 21.51
N LEU A 238 -0.81 21.74 21.34
CA LEU A 238 0.43 22.06 20.62
C LEU A 238 1.62 22.13 21.59
N PRO A 239 2.86 21.90 21.13
CA PRO A 239 4.04 21.88 22.01
C PRO A 239 4.28 23.16 22.82
N ASN A 240 3.83 24.31 22.32
CA ASN A 240 4.04 25.62 22.94
C ASN A 240 2.89 26.07 23.86
N GLU A 241 1.95 25.17 24.20
CA GLU A 241 0.82 25.46 25.06
C GLU A 241 1.11 25.09 26.53
N THR A 242 0.30 25.59 27.46
CA THR A 242 0.50 25.36 28.91
C THR A 242 0.48 23.88 29.29
N ALA A 243 -0.36 23.08 28.63
CA ALA A 243 -0.38 21.62 28.76
C ALA A 243 0.32 20.92 27.58
N GLY A 244 1.17 21.64 26.84
CA GLY A 244 1.75 21.23 25.58
C GLY A 244 2.52 19.91 25.66
N SER A 245 2.41 19.12 24.60
CA SER A 245 3.12 17.85 24.46
C SER A 245 3.80 17.76 23.08
N ASN A 246 4.55 16.69 22.87
CA ASN A 246 5.16 16.39 21.59
C ASN A 246 4.25 15.59 20.64
N PHE A 247 2.95 15.47 20.91
CA PHE A 247 2.03 14.64 20.11
C PHE A 247 2.18 14.90 18.60
N TRP A 248 1.94 16.13 18.14
CA TRP A 248 2.01 16.47 16.72
C TRP A 248 3.40 16.25 16.09
N PRO A 249 4.51 16.80 16.65
CA PRO A 249 5.83 16.57 16.07
C PRO A 249 6.27 15.10 16.11
N ARG A 250 5.89 14.34 17.14
CA ARG A 250 6.29 12.93 17.30
C ARG A 250 5.45 12.01 16.43
N VAL A 251 4.13 12.09 16.53
CA VAL A 251 3.21 11.21 15.78
C VAL A 251 3.40 11.40 14.29
N LEU A 252 3.36 12.65 13.79
CA LEU A 252 3.55 12.92 12.36
C LEU A 252 5.02 12.74 11.93
N GLY A 253 5.97 12.96 12.83
CA GLY A 253 7.39 12.81 12.57
C GLY A 253 7.84 11.36 12.37
N ALA A 254 7.12 10.42 12.99
CA ALA A 254 7.37 8.98 12.95
C ALA A 254 6.60 8.25 11.83
N LEU A 255 5.85 8.96 10.99
CA LEU A 255 5.13 8.34 9.89
C LEU A 255 6.06 7.92 8.75
N ASP A 256 5.85 6.71 8.26
CA ASP A 256 6.48 6.23 7.05
C ASP A 256 6.04 7.08 5.86
N ASN A 257 6.96 7.31 4.91
CA ASN A 257 6.66 8.09 3.70
C ASN A 257 6.11 9.52 3.95
N LYS A 258 6.34 10.11 5.14
CA LYS A 258 5.75 11.40 5.56
C LYS A 258 5.88 12.57 4.58
N ALA A 259 6.92 12.59 3.75
CA ALA A 259 7.14 13.63 2.75
C ALA A 259 6.08 13.63 1.62
N ASN A 260 5.43 12.49 1.41
CA ASN A 260 4.40 12.32 0.38
C ASN A 260 2.97 12.32 0.95
N LEU A 261 2.82 12.33 2.28
CA LEU A 261 1.51 12.33 2.93
C LEU A 261 0.85 13.70 2.89
N PHE A 262 -0.46 13.73 2.66
CA PHE A 262 -1.27 14.94 2.86
C PHE A 262 -2.09 14.84 4.15
N ASN A 263 -1.60 15.53 5.19
CA ASN A 263 -2.24 15.52 6.51
C ASN A 263 -2.92 16.85 6.80
N TYR A 264 -4.15 16.78 7.29
CA TYR A 264 -4.90 17.96 7.69
C TYR A 264 -5.75 17.68 8.93
N GLY A 265 -6.11 18.73 9.66
CA GLY A 265 -6.82 18.61 10.94
C GLY A 265 -8.13 19.39 10.93
N GLU A 266 -9.10 18.84 11.65
CA GLU A 266 -10.29 19.60 12.01
C GLU A 266 -9.99 20.54 13.17
N VAL A 267 -9.83 21.82 12.85
CA VAL A 267 -9.72 22.89 13.84
C VAL A 267 -10.85 23.88 13.59
N LEU A 268 -12.03 23.57 14.14
CA LEU A 268 -13.19 24.45 14.02
C LEU A 268 -12.91 25.79 14.70
N GLN A 269 -12.98 26.86 13.91
CA GLN A 269 -12.62 28.22 14.31
C GLN A 269 -13.58 28.77 15.37
N GLY A 270 -13.05 29.51 16.35
CA GLY A 270 -13.77 30.08 17.47
C GLY A 270 -13.37 29.50 18.83
N GLY A 271 -13.57 30.30 19.89
CA GLY A 271 -13.07 30.00 21.23
C GLY A 271 -11.54 29.96 21.28
N ALA A 272 -10.99 29.10 22.14
CA ALA A 272 -9.54 28.85 22.23
C ALA A 272 -9.05 27.85 21.17
N ASP A 273 -9.14 28.22 19.88
CA ASP A 273 -8.82 27.34 18.75
C ASP A 273 -7.32 27.20 18.44
N ASN A 274 -6.52 28.22 18.74
CA ASN A 274 -5.14 28.35 18.30
C ASN A 274 -4.93 28.00 16.80
N PHE A 275 -5.87 28.43 15.95
CA PHE A 275 -5.98 27.98 14.55
C PHE A 275 -4.65 28.01 13.79
N ALA A 276 -3.96 29.16 13.78
CA ALA A 276 -2.71 29.32 13.05
C ALA A 276 -1.56 28.44 13.60
N GLY A 277 -1.58 28.09 14.89
CA GLY A 277 -0.54 27.28 15.53
C GLY A 277 -0.39 25.88 14.91
N TYR A 278 -1.49 25.29 14.43
CA TYR A 278 -1.50 23.98 13.83
C TYR A 278 -0.86 23.92 12.43
N THR A 279 -0.69 25.06 11.74
CA THR A 279 -0.22 25.11 10.33
C THR A 279 1.22 24.60 10.13
N SER A 280 1.98 24.51 11.22
CA SER A 280 3.33 23.91 11.26
C SER A 280 3.29 22.39 11.06
N TYR A 281 2.15 21.75 11.34
CA TYR A 281 1.99 20.30 11.36
C TYR A 281 0.96 19.81 10.34
N LEU A 282 -0.12 20.59 10.15
CA LEU A 282 -1.30 20.18 9.38
C LEU A 282 -1.78 21.30 8.45
N ASN A 283 -2.47 20.91 7.38
CA ASN A 283 -3.45 21.79 6.74
C ASN A 283 -4.74 21.86 7.59
N LEU A 284 -5.57 22.90 7.43
CA LEU A 284 -6.66 23.19 8.38
C LEU A 284 -8.00 23.39 7.69
N THR A 285 -9.07 22.86 8.28
CA THR A 285 -10.43 23.10 7.81
C THR A 285 -10.89 24.53 8.04
N THR A 286 -11.57 25.14 7.07
CA THR A 286 -12.05 26.54 7.17
C THR A 286 -13.54 26.60 7.51
N SER A 287 -13.90 26.40 8.78
CA SER A 287 -15.31 26.37 9.21
C SER A 287 -16.04 27.69 8.95
N ASN A 288 -15.38 28.82 9.19
CA ASN A 288 -15.96 30.15 8.94
C ASN A 288 -16.18 30.40 7.45
N TYR A 289 -15.22 29.99 6.61
CA TYR A 289 -15.38 30.11 5.16
C TYR A 289 -16.55 29.28 4.63
N GLY A 290 -16.74 28.06 5.14
CA GLY A 290 -17.89 27.24 4.80
C GLY A 290 -19.20 27.96 5.09
N HIS A 291 -19.32 28.60 6.26
CA HIS A 291 -20.46 29.45 6.58
C HIS A 291 -20.63 30.61 5.58
N ASP A 292 -19.56 31.34 5.27
CA ASP A 292 -19.60 32.50 4.37
C ASP A 292 -19.98 32.12 2.93
N VAL A 293 -19.54 30.94 2.46
CA VAL A 293 -19.90 30.37 1.16
C VAL A 293 -21.36 29.95 1.12
N ARG A 294 -21.89 29.33 2.18
CA ARG A 294 -23.32 29.02 2.28
C ARG A 294 -24.16 30.29 2.23
N SER A 295 -23.76 31.32 2.98
CA SER A 295 -24.41 32.63 2.97
C SER A 295 -24.36 33.29 1.58
N ALA A 296 -23.22 33.20 0.88
CA ALA A 296 -23.03 33.76 -0.45
C ALA A 296 -24.07 33.29 -1.47
N VAL A 297 -24.46 32.01 -1.41
CA VAL A 297 -25.47 31.41 -2.29
C VAL A 297 -26.91 31.57 -1.78
N GLY A 298 -27.10 32.40 -0.75
CA GLY A 298 -28.41 32.75 -0.18
C GLY A 298 -28.97 31.70 0.77
N PHE A 299 -28.13 30.83 1.33
CA PHE A 299 -28.57 29.95 2.41
C PHE A 299 -28.52 30.70 3.75
N GLY A 300 -29.63 30.72 4.49
CA GLY A 300 -29.75 31.46 5.76
C GLY A 300 -29.90 32.98 5.60
N GLY A 301 -29.98 33.52 4.39
CA GLY A 301 -30.07 34.97 4.18
C GLY A 301 -30.16 35.40 2.71
N SER A 302 -29.81 36.66 2.45
CA SER A 302 -29.78 37.22 1.10
C SER A 302 -28.50 36.81 0.37
N LYS A 303 -28.63 36.52 -0.94
CA LYS A 303 -27.47 36.22 -1.80
C LYS A 303 -26.50 37.39 -1.85
N ASN A 304 -25.26 37.13 -1.50
CA ASN A 304 -24.17 38.09 -1.65
C ASN A 304 -22.83 37.37 -1.85
N VAL A 305 -22.42 37.19 -3.11
CA VAL A 305 -21.20 36.45 -3.43
C VAL A 305 -19.90 37.13 -2.97
N ASP A 306 -19.94 38.40 -2.58
CA ASP A 306 -18.75 39.10 -2.06
C ASP A 306 -18.28 38.51 -0.73
N SER A 307 -19.18 37.93 0.09
CA SER A 307 -18.81 37.26 1.35
C SER A 307 -17.86 36.10 1.15
N ALA A 308 -17.88 35.45 -0.01
CA ALA A 308 -17.04 34.29 -0.30
C ALA A 308 -15.65 34.63 -0.85
N LYS A 309 -15.26 35.91 -0.92
CA LYS A 309 -13.90 36.30 -1.38
C LYS A 309 -12.85 36.08 -0.31
N SER A 310 -13.13 36.48 0.93
CA SER A 310 -12.24 36.23 2.06
C SER A 310 -12.36 34.78 2.49
N PHE A 311 -11.24 34.10 2.72
CA PHE A 311 -11.25 32.77 3.34
C PHE A 311 -11.58 32.82 4.84
N ASN A 312 -11.64 34.01 5.46
CA ASN A 312 -11.99 34.17 6.87
C ASN A 312 -11.21 33.19 7.80
N ALA A 313 -9.91 33.04 7.55
CA ALA A 313 -9.07 31.98 8.10
C ALA A 313 -7.91 32.52 8.97
N ASN A 314 -8.15 33.60 9.72
CA ASN A 314 -7.16 34.21 10.63
C ASN A 314 -5.77 34.48 9.97
N ASN A 315 -5.77 34.93 8.70
CA ASN A 315 -4.58 35.17 7.88
C ASN A 315 -3.70 33.94 7.60
N VAL A 316 -4.20 32.72 7.84
CA VAL A 316 -3.52 31.50 7.39
C VAL A 316 -3.45 31.48 5.87
N SER A 317 -2.28 31.13 5.32
CA SER A 317 -2.06 31.02 3.88
C SER A 317 -3.07 30.05 3.25
N PRO A 318 -3.70 30.40 2.11
CA PRO A 318 -4.60 29.50 1.39
C PRO A 318 -3.99 28.11 1.09
N SER A 319 -2.68 28.04 0.84
CA SER A 319 -1.93 26.78 0.67
C SER A 319 -1.97 25.80 1.86
N LYS A 320 -2.43 26.28 3.02
CA LYS A 320 -2.60 25.52 4.27
C LYS A 320 -4.06 25.25 4.61
N LEU A 321 -4.99 25.55 3.72
CA LEU A 321 -6.43 25.45 3.98
C LEU A 321 -7.07 24.27 3.24
N VAL A 322 -7.97 23.60 3.95
CA VAL A 322 -8.94 22.66 3.39
C VAL A 322 -10.32 23.32 3.43
N THR A 323 -10.86 23.67 2.27
CA THR A 323 -12.12 24.41 2.16
C THR A 323 -13.28 23.48 1.85
N TRP A 324 -14.48 23.78 2.34
CA TRP A 324 -15.70 23.04 2.02
C TRP A 324 -16.89 23.99 1.84
N VAL A 325 -17.97 23.48 1.24
CA VAL A 325 -19.29 24.12 1.32
C VAL A 325 -19.97 23.77 2.65
N GLU A 326 -19.87 22.49 3.01
CA GLU A 326 -20.42 21.93 4.23
C GLU A 326 -19.58 20.75 4.66
N SER A 327 -19.64 20.44 5.97
CA SER A 327 -19.05 19.24 6.53
C SER A 327 -20.13 18.21 6.82
N HIS A 328 -19.70 17.00 7.14
CA HIS A 328 -20.58 15.97 7.63
C HIS A 328 -21.29 16.41 8.92
N ASP A 329 -20.63 17.12 9.84
CA ASP A 329 -21.24 17.68 11.05
C ASP A 329 -22.34 18.69 10.79
N THR A 330 -22.08 19.69 9.93
CA THR A 330 -23.07 20.75 9.67
C THR A 330 -24.32 20.16 9.01
N TYR A 331 -24.16 19.06 8.28
CA TYR A 331 -25.27 18.33 7.69
C TYR A 331 -25.96 17.36 8.65
N ALA A 332 -25.19 16.56 9.42
CA ALA A 332 -25.61 15.36 10.12
C ALA A 332 -25.94 15.57 11.61
N ASN A 333 -25.44 16.62 12.26
CA ASN A 333 -25.78 16.89 13.66
C ASN A 333 -27.21 17.40 13.81
N ASP A 334 -27.81 17.26 15.00
CA ASP A 334 -29.19 17.64 15.28
C ASP A 334 -29.49 19.14 15.09
N LYS A 335 -28.43 19.96 15.07
CA LYS A 335 -28.52 21.39 14.73
C LYS A 335 -28.94 21.65 13.28
N ASN A 336 -28.77 20.68 12.38
CA ASN A 336 -29.15 20.74 10.97
C ASN A 336 -28.66 22.00 10.24
N GLU A 337 -27.43 22.43 10.52
CA GLU A 337 -26.92 23.73 10.08
C GLU A 337 -26.93 23.88 8.55
N SER A 338 -26.53 22.87 7.80
CA SER A 338 -26.52 22.90 6.33
C SER A 338 -27.53 21.94 5.68
N THR A 339 -28.24 21.12 6.46
CA THR A 339 -29.13 20.05 5.95
C THR A 339 -30.14 20.57 4.94
N GLY A 340 -30.67 21.78 5.16
CA GLY A 340 -31.69 22.40 4.30
C GLY A 340 -31.17 22.98 2.98
N MET A 341 -29.87 22.95 2.70
CA MET A 341 -29.36 23.40 1.40
C MET A 341 -29.88 22.53 0.26
N SER A 342 -30.28 23.17 -0.83
CA SER A 342 -30.63 22.50 -2.09
C SER A 342 -29.39 22.10 -2.88
N ASP A 343 -29.51 21.07 -3.73
CA ASP A 343 -28.46 20.64 -4.66
C ASP A 343 -27.97 21.81 -5.54
N GLN A 344 -28.87 22.71 -5.94
CA GLN A 344 -28.53 23.90 -6.70
C GLN A 344 -27.65 24.87 -5.90
N GLN A 345 -27.92 25.08 -4.61
CA GLN A 345 -27.07 25.89 -3.74
C GLN A 345 -25.71 25.24 -3.51
N ILE A 346 -25.68 23.92 -3.27
CA ILE A 346 -24.44 23.15 -3.09
C ILE A 346 -23.59 23.24 -4.35
N LYS A 347 -24.18 23.08 -5.53
CA LYS A 347 -23.50 23.19 -6.81
C LYS A 347 -22.87 24.56 -7.05
N LEU A 348 -23.62 25.64 -6.80
CA LEU A 348 -23.12 27.01 -6.93
C LEU A 348 -22.02 27.30 -5.90
N ALA A 349 -22.20 26.85 -4.66
CA ALA A 349 -21.22 26.99 -3.59
C ALA A 349 -19.94 26.18 -3.86
N TRP A 350 -20.08 24.96 -4.38
CA TRP A 350 -18.96 24.12 -4.81
C TRP A 350 -18.17 24.81 -5.91
N SER A 351 -18.88 25.40 -6.86
CA SER A 351 -18.27 26.16 -7.96
C SER A 351 -17.44 27.34 -7.45
N ILE A 352 -17.81 27.94 -6.32
CA ILE A 352 -17.01 28.97 -5.66
C ILE A 352 -15.74 28.35 -5.07
N VAL A 353 -15.86 27.37 -4.17
CA VAL A 353 -14.70 26.85 -3.41
C VAL A 353 -13.71 26.10 -4.29
N ALA A 354 -14.19 25.26 -5.22
CA ALA A 354 -13.32 24.46 -6.09
C ALA A 354 -12.62 25.31 -7.17
N SER A 355 -13.12 26.52 -7.48
CA SER A 355 -12.42 27.40 -8.43
C SER A 355 -11.23 28.15 -7.83
N ARG A 356 -11.14 28.23 -6.49
CA ARG A 356 -10.14 29.03 -5.76
C ARG A 356 -8.71 28.52 -5.99
N ALA A 357 -7.74 29.43 -5.88
CA ALA A 357 -6.33 29.09 -5.92
C ALA A 357 -5.79 28.59 -4.57
N GLU A 358 -4.76 27.76 -4.65
CA GLU A 358 -3.92 27.27 -3.53
C GLU A 358 -4.61 26.43 -2.45
N THR A 359 -5.93 26.46 -2.30
CA THR A 359 -6.64 25.62 -1.32
C THR A 359 -6.89 24.21 -1.86
N THR A 360 -7.00 23.25 -0.93
CA THR A 360 -7.50 21.90 -1.21
C THR A 360 -8.99 21.88 -0.87
N SER A 361 -9.89 21.66 -1.84
CA SER A 361 -11.35 21.68 -1.56
C SER A 361 -11.92 20.28 -1.35
N LEU A 362 -12.79 20.15 -0.34
CA LEU A 362 -13.45 18.91 0.06
C LEU A 362 -14.94 18.95 -0.30
N PHE A 363 -15.36 18.02 -1.17
CA PHE A 363 -16.75 17.79 -1.53
C PHE A 363 -17.38 16.79 -0.55
N PHE A 364 -18.35 17.24 0.23
CA PHE A 364 -19.11 16.35 1.11
C PHE A 364 -20.21 15.61 0.33
N ASN A 365 -20.12 14.28 0.25
CA ASN A 365 -21.16 13.48 -0.39
C ASN A 365 -22.28 13.11 0.60
N ARG A 366 -23.45 13.73 0.41
CA ARG A 366 -24.65 13.46 1.19
C ARG A 366 -25.22 12.07 0.94
N PRO A 367 -25.92 11.45 1.91
CA PRO A 367 -26.65 10.21 1.70
C PRO A 367 -27.67 10.28 0.55
N THR A 368 -27.94 9.13 -0.09
CA THR A 368 -28.99 8.99 -1.10
C THR A 368 -30.39 8.94 -0.46
N GLY A 369 -31.46 9.10 -1.25
CA GLY A 369 -32.84 8.86 -0.80
C GLY A 369 -33.60 10.05 -0.23
N GLY A 370 -33.11 11.28 -0.37
CA GLY A 370 -33.87 12.52 -0.07
C GLY A 370 -34.03 12.86 1.41
N GLY A 371 -33.40 12.11 2.32
CA GLY A 371 -33.42 12.35 3.76
C GLY A 371 -32.01 12.25 4.37
N LYS A 372 -31.81 12.98 5.48
CA LYS A 372 -30.53 13.11 6.20
C LYS A 372 -29.83 11.78 6.51
N PHE A 373 -30.61 10.72 6.74
CA PHE A 373 -30.12 9.39 7.12
C PHE A 373 -30.84 8.26 6.36
N ALA A 374 -31.29 8.53 5.12
CA ALA A 374 -32.08 7.56 4.36
C ALA A 374 -31.24 6.35 3.88
N GLY A 375 -29.93 6.53 3.65
CA GLY A 375 -29.01 5.44 3.33
C GLY A 375 -28.46 4.74 4.58
N ARG A 376 -28.03 3.48 4.44
CA ARG A 376 -27.34 2.75 5.51
C ARG A 376 -25.86 3.14 5.51
N LEU A 377 -25.19 2.92 6.64
CA LEU A 377 -23.74 2.96 6.67
C LEU A 377 -23.20 1.87 5.73
N GLY A 378 -22.16 2.19 4.98
CA GLY A 378 -21.58 1.37 3.92
C GLY A 378 -22.08 1.69 2.51
N ASP A 379 -23.27 2.27 2.36
CA ASP A 379 -23.88 2.58 1.06
C ASP A 379 -23.21 3.78 0.37
N ALA A 380 -23.37 3.84 -0.95
CA ALA A 380 -23.02 5.05 -1.70
C ALA A 380 -24.02 6.17 -1.40
N GLY A 381 -23.54 7.40 -1.33
CA GLY A 381 -24.36 8.60 -1.23
C GLY A 381 -24.95 9.00 -2.58
N ASN A 382 -25.47 10.23 -2.64
CA ASN A 382 -26.13 10.75 -3.82
C ASN A 382 -25.14 11.00 -4.98
N THR A 383 -25.68 11.26 -6.18
CA THR A 383 -24.90 11.43 -7.42
C THR A 383 -24.61 12.88 -7.77
N LEU A 384 -24.80 13.84 -6.85
CA LEU A 384 -24.60 15.28 -7.15
C LEU A 384 -23.17 15.58 -7.61
N TRP A 385 -22.18 14.83 -7.11
CA TRP A 385 -20.78 14.93 -7.53
C TRP A 385 -20.54 14.59 -9.02
N GLN A 386 -21.51 13.95 -9.68
CA GLN A 386 -21.50 13.64 -11.11
C GLN A 386 -22.19 14.73 -11.97
N ASP A 387 -22.75 15.78 -11.34
CA ASP A 387 -23.39 16.87 -12.09
C ASP A 387 -22.37 17.49 -13.07
N PRO A 388 -22.75 17.72 -14.35
CA PRO A 388 -21.82 18.24 -15.36
C PRO A 388 -21.15 19.56 -14.98
N ASP A 389 -21.80 20.45 -14.21
CA ASP A 389 -21.16 21.71 -13.77
C ASP A 389 -20.10 21.43 -12.70
N ILE A 390 -20.37 20.50 -11.78
CA ILE A 390 -19.41 20.08 -10.75
C ILE A 390 -18.18 19.46 -11.41
N VAL A 391 -18.38 18.53 -12.35
CA VAL A 391 -17.29 17.92 -13.11
C VAL A 391 -16.51 18.96 -13.92
N ALA A 392 -17.19 19.92 -14.56
CA ALA A 392 -16.53 20.98 -15.31
C ALA A 392 -15.65 21.86 -14.41
N VAL A 393 -16.14 22.23 -13.22
CA VAL A 393 -15.36 23.00 -12.25
C VAL A 393 -14.20 22.17 -11.68
N ASN A 394 -14.39 20.87 -11.45
CA ASN A 394 -13.31 20.00 -10.99
C ASN A 394 -12.17 19.92 -12.01
N LYS A 395 -12.50 19.72 -13.29
CA LYS A 395 -11.53 19.72 -14.38
C LYS A 395 -10.85 21.09 -14.53
N PHE A 396 -11.58 22.18 -14.33
CA PHE A 396 -11.01 23.53 -14.25
C PHE A 396 -10.00 23.67 -13.11
N HIS A 397 -10.34 23.24 -11.89
CA HIS A 397 -9.43 23.28 -10.74
C HIS A 397 -8.10 22.62 -11.09
N ASN A 398 -8.16 21.39 -11.59
CA ASN A 398 -6.99 20.59 -11.93
C ASN A 398 -6.14 21.24 -13.04
N ALA A 399 -6.79 21.82 -14.06
CA ALA A 399 -6.11 22.52 -15.14
C ALA A 399 -5.45 23.85 -14.71
N MET A 400 -5.86 24.42 -13.57
CA MET A 400 -5.39 25.70 -13.06
C MET A 400 -4.41 25.57 -11.89
N VAL A 401 -3.94 24.35 -11.58
CA VAL A 401 -2.89 24.14 -10.56
C VAL A 401 -1.66 25.00 -10.89
N GLY A 402 -1.21 25.77 -9.89
CA GLY A 402 -0.08 26.69 -10.02
C GLY A 402 -0.44 28.10 -10.51
N GLU A 403 -1.67 28.34 -10.98
CA GLU A 403 -2.12 29.68 -11.36
C GLU A 403 -2.66 30.47 -10.16
N GLY A 404 -2.22 31.72 -10.00
CA GLY A 404 -2.78 32.65 -9.01
C GLY A 404 -4.24 33.03 -9.32
N GLU A 405 -4.94 33.66 -8.38
CA GLU A 405 -6.34 34.07 -8.55
C GLU A 405 -6.55 35.60 -8.66
N TYR A 406 -7.60 35.99 -9.38
CA TYR A 406 -8.15 37.35 -9.37
C TYR A 406 -9.68 37.30 -9.23
N LEU A 407 -10.16 37.70 -8.06
CA LEU A 407 -11.58 37.67 -7.69
C LEU A 407 -12.26 39.02 -7.89
N ARG A 408 -13.46 39.01 -8.45
CA ARG A 408 -14.31 40.20 -8.60
C ARG A 408 -15.78 39.82 -8.65
N THR A 409 -16.64 40.80 -8.47
CA THR A 409 -18.09 40.60 -8.48
C THR A 409 -18.77 41.54 -9.47
N GLN A 410 -19.93 41.13 -9.99
CA GLN A 410 -20.86 42.02 -10.69
C GLN A 410 -22.15 42.06 -9.88
N GLY A 411 -22.28 43.11 -9.07
CA GLY A 411 -23.30 43.21 -8.02
C GLY A 411 -23.15 42.09 -6.98
N ASN A 412 -24.24 41.79 -6.26
CA ASN A 412 -24.24 40.79 -5.19
C ASN A 412 -24.38 39.35 -5.68
N GLN A 413 -24.57 39.13 -6.99
CA GLN A 413 -25.08 37.87 -7.52
C GLN A 413 -24.12 37.13 -8.45
N ILE A 414 -23.03 37.74 -8.89
CA ILE A 414 -22.12 37.13 -9.87
C ILE A 414 -20.69 37.25 -9.35
N LEU A 415 -20.04 36.10 -9.17
CA LEU A 415 -18.63 36.00 -8.80
C LEU A 415 -17.83 35.56 -10.02
N PHE A 416 -16.72 36.25 -10.27
CA PHE A 416 -15.70 35.83 -11.23
C PHE A 416 -14.49 35.32 -10.45
N VAL A 417 -14.07 34.10 -10.76
CA VAL A 417 -12.84 33.50 -10.25
C VAL A 417 -11.91 33.28 -11.44
N GLU A 418 -11.01 34.22 -11.65
CA GLU A 418 -10.03 34.14 -12.73
C GLU A 418 -8.73 33.53 -12.23
N ARG A 419 -8.14 32.63 -13.03
CA ARG A 419 -6.95 31.86 -12.70
C ARG A 419 -5.85 32.16 -13.72
N GLY A 420 -4.89 32.96 -13.28
CA GLY A 420 -3.82 33.51 -14.10
C GLY A 420 -4.37 34.21 -15.35
N THR A 421 -3.80 33.87 -16.51
CA THR A 421 -4.32 34.29 -17.83
C THR A 421 -4.95 33.12 -18.59
N LYS A 422 -5.13 31.97 -17.93
CA LYS A 422 -5.46 30.68 -18.56
C LYS A 422 -6.94 30.33 -18.49
N GLY A 423 -7.61 30.66 -17.39
CA GLY A 423 -9.00 30.28 -17.21
C GLY A 423 -9.79 31.18 -16.27
N MET A 424 -11.11 31.04 -16.32
CA MET A 424 -12.05 31.74 -15.46
C MET A 424 -13.29 30.89 -15.20
N THR A 425 -13.85 30.97 -13.99
CA THR A 425 -15.24 30.60 -13.73
C THR A 425 -16.09 31.83 -13.42
N ILE A 426 -17.36 31.78 -13.85
CA ILE A 426 -18.37 32.81 -13.56
C ILE A 426 -19.54 32.11 -12.87
N ILE A 427 -19.79 32.43 -11.60
CA ILE A 427 -20.84 31.82 -10.79
C ILE A 427 -21.98 32.82 -10.64
N ASN A 428 -23.14 32.53 -11.25
CA ASN A 428 -24.32 33.36 -11.16
C ASN A 428 -25.36 32.76 -10.21
N VAL A 429 -25.53 33.36 -9.04
CA VAL A 429 -26.56 32.97 -8.06
C VAL A 429 -27.89 33.71 -8.28
N GLY A 430 -27.94 34.64 -9.23
CA GLY A 430 -29.08 35.51 -9.55
C GLY A 430 -29.91 35.07 -10.76
N GLY A 431 -30.54 36.05 -11.41
CA GLY A 431 -31.31 35.88 -12.66
C GLY A 431 -30.43 35.85 -13.91
N ASN A 432 -31.04 35.84 -15.10
CA ASN A 432 -30.30 35.97 -16.35
C ASN A 432 -29.48 37.27 -16.36
N ALA A 433 -28.23 37.21 -16.80
CA ALA A 433 -27.33 38.35 -16.76
C ALA A 433 -26.45 38.45 -18.00
N GLN A 434 -26.21 39.69 -18.42
CA GLN A 434 -25.17 40.02 -19.39
C GLN A 434 -23.87 40.26 -18.63
N ILE A 435 -22.82 39.57 -19.05
CA ILE A 435 -21.46 39.71 -18.53
C ILE A 435 -20.74 40.81 -19.31
N ASN A 436 -20.15 41.74 -18.56
CA ASN A 436 -19.26 42.76 -19.09
C ASN A 436 -18.26 43.18 -18.00
N SER A 437 -17.08 42.58 -18.00
CA SER A 437 -16.10 42.74 -16.92
C SER A 437 -14.69 42.88 -17.48
N GLU A 438 -13.80 43.55 -16.74
CA GLU A 438 -12.37 43.50 -17.02
C GLU A 438 -11.83 42.08 -16.77
N THR A 439 -10.75 41.69 -17.44
CA THR A 439 -10.17 40.35 -17.33
C THR A 439 -8.69 40.36 -17.73
N LYS A 440 -7.89 39.47 -17.13
CA LYS A 440 -6.52 39.11 -17.58
C LYS A 440 -6.50 37.81 -18.38
N LEU A 441 -7.63 37.11 -18.49
CA LEU A 441 -7.80 36.01 -19.46
C LEU A 441 -7.38 36.50 -20.85
N MET A 442 -6.66 35.68 -21.60
CA MET A 442 -6.18 36.06 -22.93
C MET A 442 -7.33 36.33 -23.91
N ASP A 443 -7.08 37.17 -24.91
CA ASP A 443 -8.04 37.43 -25.98
C ASP A 443 -8.43 36.14 -26.72
N GLY A 444 -9.72 36.02 -27.05
CA GLY A 444 -10.27 34.85 -27.72
C GLY A 444 -11.75 34.61 -27.44
N VAL A 445 -12.31 33.61 -28.12
CA VAL A 445 -13.66 33.10 -27.87
C VAL A 445 -13.54 31.84 -27.02
N TYR A 446 -14.32 31.78 -25.95
CA TYR A 446 -14.35 30.69 -24.99
C TYR A 446 -15.76 30.08 -24.98
N GLU A 447 -15.83 28.78 -25.25
CA GLU A 447 -17.05 28.01 -25.04
C GLU A 447 -17.20 27.68 -23.56
N ASN A 448 -18.41 27.83 -23.04
CA ASN A 448 -18.71 27.43 -21.67
C ASN A 448 -18.78 25.90 -21.58
N SER A 449 -17.85 25.30 -20.83
CA SER A 449 -17.80 23.85 -20.61
C SER A 449 -18.85 23.34 -19.61
N ALA A 450 -19.53 24.24 -18.88
CA ALA A 450 -20.60 23.90 -17.95
C ALA A 450 -21.99 23.89 -18.63
N SER A 451 -22.99 23.32 -17.97
CA SER A 451 -24.36 23.12 -18.47
C SER A 451 -25.11 24.40 -18.84
N GLY A 452 -24.61 25.57 -18.43
CA GLY A 452 -25.13 26.86 -18.86
C GLY A 452 -24.95 27.11 -20.36
N GLY A 453 -23.97 26.46 -21.00
CA GLY A 453 -23.62 26.64 -22.41
C GLY A 453 -23.29 28.08 -22.77
N GLY A 454 -23.25 28.36 -24.07
CA GLY A 454 -22.97 29.69 -24.62
C GLY A 454 -21.48 30.00 -24.79
N THR A 455 -21.21 31.17 -25.33
CA THR A 455 -19.85 31.65 -25.63
C THR A 455 -19.57 32.98 -24.95
N PHE A 456 -18.31 33.15 -24.57
CA PHE A 456 -17.78 34.38 -24.01
C PHE A 456 -16.64 34.88 -24.88
N THR A 457 -16.61 36.18 -25.17
CA THR A 457 -15.56 36.79 -25.98
C THR A 457 -14.71 37.68 -25.10
N VAL A 458 -13.41 37.44 -25.13
CA VAL A 458 -12.38 38.30 -24.55
C VAL A 458 -11.71 39.09 -25.65
N SER A 459 -11.73 40.41 -25.53
CA SER A 459 -11.02 41.32 -26.43
C SER A 459 -10.55 42.54 -25.67
N ASN A 460 -9.29 42.93 -25.85
CA ASN A 460 -8.69 44.11 -25.24
C ASN A 460 -8.85 44.13 -23.71
N GLY A 461 -8.63 42.97 -23.05
CA GLY A 461 -8.72 42.86 -21.59
C GLY A 461 -10.14 42.96 -21.01
N ARG A 462 -11.18 42.77 -21.84
CA ARG A 462 -12.59 42.73 -21.40
C ARG A 462 -13.27 41.46 -21.85
N ILE A 463 -14.03 40.84 -20.94
CA ILE A 463 -14.87 39.68 -21.22
C ILE A 463 -16.34 40.11 -21.37
N THR A 464 -16.99 39.59 -22.41
CA THR A 464 -18.43 39.79 -22.67
C THR A 464 -19.12 38.46 -22.98
N GLY A 465 -20.39 38.33 -22.61
CA GLY A 465 -21.20 37.13 -22.87
C GLY A 465 -22.52 37.18 -22.10
N ASN A 466 -23.30 36.11 -22.16
CA ASN A 466 -24.55 35.97 -21.41
C ASN A 466 -24.49 34.72 -20.53
N ILE A 467 -25.03 34.81 -19.32
CA ILE A 467 -25.15 33.68 -18.41
C ILE A 467 -26.59 33.57 -17.88
N GLY A 468 -27.13 32.35 -17.91
CA GLY A 468 -28.47 32.08 -17.41
C GLY A 468 -28.57 32.18 -15.89
N ALA A 469 -29.80 32.33 -15.40
CA ALA A 469 -30.12 32.31 -13.97
C ALA A 469 -29.62 31.02 -13.29
N GLY A 470 -28.94 31.14 -12.15
CA GLY A 470 -28.45 29.97 -11.41
C GLY A 470 -27.41 29.12 -12.17
N LYS A 471 -26.72 29.67 -13.17
CA LYS A 471 -25.74 28.93 -13.97
C LYS A 471 -24.30 29.27 -13.60
N VAL A 472 -23.42 28.34 -13.95
CA VAL A 472 -21.98 28.48 -13.88
C VAL A 472 -21.45 28.55 -15.31
N ALA A 473 -20.45 29.40 -15.55
CA ALA A 473 -19.62 29.33 -16.73
C ALA A 473 -18.20 28.87 -16.35
N VAL A 474 -17.65 27.93 -17.11
CA VAL A 474 -16.27 27.44 -16.96
C VAL A 474 -15.56 27.67 -18.28
N LEU A 475 -14.58 28.57 -18.26
CA LEU A 475 -13.96 29.16 -19.44
C LEU A 475 -12.45 28.96 -19.39
N TYR A 476 -11.94 28.03 -20.19
CA TYR A 476 -10.51 27.89 -20.43
C TYR A 476 -10.32 27.11 -21.72
N LYS A 477 -9.17 27.28 -22.37
CA LYS A 477 -8.78 26.41 -23.47
C LYS A 477 -8.14 25.18 -22.83
N ALA A 478 -8.92 24.11 -22.68
CA ALA A 478 -8.39 22.86 -22.18
C ALA A 478 -7.17 22.45 -23.03
N ALA A 479 -6.10 22.00 -22.37
CA ALA A 479 -5.05 21.31 -23.10
C ALA A 479 -5.70 20.11 -23.80
N THR A 480 -5.52 20.00 -25.10
CA THR A 480 -6.02 18.87 -25.88
C THR A 480 -5.28 17.62 -25.39
N GLN A 481 -5.90 16.90 -24.44
CA GLN A 481 -5.33 15.66 -23.91
C GLN A 481 -5.37 14.60 -25.01
N THR A 482 -4.21 14.01 -25.28
CA THR A 482 -4.09 12.97 -26.32
C THR A 482 -4.78 11.70 -25.80
N PRO A 483 -5.63 11.04 -26.61
CA PRO A 483 -6.30 9.82 -26.20
C PRO A 483 -5.27 8.71 -25.94
N THR A 484 -5.51 7.90 -24.91
CA THR A 484 -4.66 6.75 -24.57
C THR A 484 -5.42 5.44 -24.76
N ILE A 485 -4.68 4.37 -25.08
CA ILE A 485 -5.21 3.00 -25.25
C ILE A 485 -4.27 2.02 -24.50
N SER A 486 -4.85 1.12 -23.71
CA SER A 486 -4.15 0.00 -23.07
C SER A 486 -4.96 -1.30 -23.14
N ILE A 487 -4.28 -2.43 -22.94
CA ILE A 487 -4.86 -3.77 -22.83
C ILE A 487 -4.27 -4.50 -21.61
N ASP A 488 -5.00 -5.43 -21.02
CA ASP A 488 -4.57 -6.17 -19.83
C ASP A 488 -3.67 -7.39 -20.12
N LYS A 489 -3.50 -7.75 -21.40
CA LYS A 489 -2.64 -8.85 -21.86
C LYS A 489 -1.52 -8.33 -22.75
N ALA A 490 -0.32 -8.88 -22.60
CA ALA A 490 0.75 -8.65 -23.57
C ALA A 490 0.37 -9.26 -24.93
N GLU A 491 0.74 -8.60 -26.03
CA GLU A 491 0.57 -9.17 -27.37
C GLU A 491 1.54 -10.33 -27.61
N GLY A 492 1.20 -11.23 -28.54
CA GLY A 492 2.01 -12.40 -28.89
C GLY A 492 1.28 -13.74 -28.78
N GLY A 493 2.05 -14.81 -28.57
CA GLY A 493 1.55 -16.18 -28.55
C GLY A 493 0.67 -16.48 -27.34
N PHE A 494 -0.46 -17.15 -27.55
CA PHE A 494 -1.27 -17.75 -26.49
C PHE A 494 -1.52 -19.24 -26.76
N TYR A 495 -1.62 -20.04 -25.69
CA TYR A 495 -1.59 -21.51 -25.75
C TYR A 495 -2.88 -22.18 -25.26
N THR A 496 -3.89 -21.38 -24.91
CA THR A 496 -5.25 -21.82 -24.52
C THR A 496 -6.19 -21.81 -25.73
N ASP A 497 -7.37 -22.43 -25.60
CA ASP A 497 -8.34 -22.40 -26.71
C ASP A 497 -8.80 -20.98 -27.05
N SER A 498 -8.91 -20.11 -26.04
CA SER A 498 -9.18 -18.68 -26.21
C SER A 498 -8.48 -17.85 -25.15
N ILE A 499 -8.37 -16.55 -25.41
CA ILE A 499 -7.93 -15.52 -24.46
C ILE A 499 -8.98 -14.41 -24.41
N ASP A 500 -9.18 -13.85 -23.23
CA ASP A 500 -10.01 -12.67 -23.00
C ASP A 500 -9.10 -11.45 -22.83
N VAL A 501 -9.24 -10.47 -23.73
CA VAL A 501 -8.43 -9.24 -23.74
C VAL A 501 -9.34 -8.07 -23.37
N LYS A 502 -9.09 -7.46 -22.20
CA LYS A 502 -9.77 -6.26 -21.73
C LYS A 502 -9.11 -5.03 -22.35
N MET A 503 -9.92 -4.19 -22.98
CA MET A 503 -9.49 -2.97 -23.65
C MET A 503 -9.90 -1.75 -22.86
N THR A 504 -8.96 -0.82 -22.65
CA THR A 504 -9.18 0.43 -21.93
C THR A 504 -8.74 1.60 -22.80
N TYR A 505 -9.52 2.67 -22.76
CA TYR A 505 -9.12 3.98 -23.29
C TYR A 505 -9.45 5.09 -22.30
N SER A 506 -8.69 6.18 -22.39
CA SER A 506 -8.89 7.43 -21.65
C SER A 506 -8.74 8.62 -22.59
N ASN A 507 -9.26 9.79 -22.19
CA ASN A 507 -9.17 11.03 -22.98
C ASN A 507 -9.73 10.94 -24.40
N ALA A 508 -10.72 10.06 -24.65
CA ALA A 508 -11.38 9.89 -25.95
C ALA A 508 -12.89 10.08 -25.83
N ASN A 509 -13.49 10.73 -26.83
CA ASN A 509 -14.93 10.92 -26.95
C ASN A 509 -15.63 9.67 -27.50
N SER A 510 -14.90 8.83 -28.23
CA SER A 510 -15.37 7.55 -28.75
C SER A 510 -14.21 6.60 -28.97
N ALA A 511 -14.48 5.30 -28.85
CA ALA A 511 -13.54 4.29 -29.26
C ALA A 511 -14.24 3.11 -29.93
N SER A 512 -13.50 2.46 -30.81
CA SER A 512 -13.92 1.29 -31.55
C SER A 512 -12.78 0.31 -31.67
N TYR A 513 -13.12 -0.96 -31.89
CA TYR A 513 -12.13 -1.97 -32.23
C TYR A 513 -12.55 -2.76 -33.48
N THR A 514 -11.57 -3.32 -34.16
CA THR A 514 -11.77 -4.37 -35.16
C THR A 514 -10.93 -5.59 -34.76
N LEU A 515 -11.49 -6.78 -34.99
CA LEU A 515 -10.78 -8.04 -34.88
C LEU A 515 -10.61 -8.61 -36.28
N ASN A 516 -9.37 -8.91 -36.69
CA ASN A 516 -9.04 -9.45 -38.01
C ASN A 516 -9.54 -8.61 -39.19
N GLY A 517 -9.57 -7.29 -39.04
CA GLY A 517 -10.10 -6.39 -40.06
C GLY A 517 -11.61 -6.51 -40.30
N GLY A 518 -12.33 -7.15 -39.38
CA GLY A 518 -13.79 -7.21 -39.37
C GLY A 518 -14.45 -5.85 -39.12
N PRO A 519 -15.79 -5.82 -38.96
CA PRO A 519 -16.54 -4.59 -38.78
C PRO A 519 -16.11 -3.83 -37.51
N GLU A 520 -16.03 -2.52 -37.66
CA GLU A 520 -15.73 -1.60 -36.56
C GLU A 520 -16.82 -1.66 -35.51
N THR A 521 -16.45 -2.05 -34.29
CA THR A 521 -17.37 -2.26 -33.17
C THR A 521 -17.10 -1.21 -32.10
N PRO A 522 -18.04 -0.27 -31.84
CA PRO A 522 -17.93 0.67 -30.74
C PRO A 522 -17.87 -0.06 -29.40
N PHE A 523 -17.06 0.44 -28.46
CA PHE A 523 -16.98 -0.16 -27.13
C PHE A 523 -16.80 0.89 -26.02
N SER A 524 -17.20 0.52 -24.81
CA SER A 524 -16.96 1.31 -23.59
C SER A 524 -15.64 0.88 -22.95
N SER A 525 -14.90 1.82 -22.35
CA SER A 525 -13.63 1.50 -21.68
C SER A 525 -13.82 0.38 -20.64
N GLY A 526 -12.94 -0.62 -20.66
CA GLY A 526 -13.03 -1.84 -19.86
C GLY A 526 -13.78 -3.02 -20.50
N THR A 527 -14.24 -2.88 -21.75
CA THR A 527 -14.85 -3.99 -22.52
C THR A 527 -13.83 -5.08 -22.81
N THR A 528 -14.23 -6.34 -22.67
CA THR A 528 -13.43 -7.51 -23.00
C THR A 528 -13.80 -8.08 -24.36
N VAL A 529 -12.80 -8.35 -25.19
CA VAL A 529 -12.96 -9.12 -26.44
C VAL A 529 -12.33 -10.50 -26.28
N LYS A 530 -13.11 -11.54 -26.61
CA LYS A 530 -12.64 -12.93 -26.63
C LYS A 530 -12.01 -13.25 -27.98
N ILE A 531 -10.80 -13.82 -27.96
CA ILE A 531 -9.99 -14.11 -29.13
C ILE A 531 -9.63 -15.61 -29.14
N GLY A 532 -9.73 -16.28 -30.29
CA GLY A 532 -9.16 -17.61 -30.50
C GLY A 532 -10.08 -18.83 -30.35
N THR A 533 -11.28 -18.71 -29.76
CA THR A 533 -12.18 -19.84 -29.50
C THR A 533 -12.41 -20.68 -30.75
N GLY A 534 -12.17 -21.99 -30.67
CA GLY A 534 -12.40 -22.93 -31.78
C GLY A 534 -11.54 -22.68 -33.04
N SER A 535 -10.58 -21.75 -32.99
CA SER A 535 -9.68 -21.46 -34.10
C SER A 535 -8.51 -22.44 -34.14
N ALA A 536 -7.95 -22.69 -35.33
CA ALA A 536 -6.82 -23.58 -35.51
C ALA A 536 -5.54 -23.02 -34.86
N ILE A 537 -4.67 -23.91 -34.42
CA ILE A 537 -3.28 -23.60 -34.08
C ILE A 537 -2.59 -22.92 -35.27
N GLY A 538 -1.76 -21.91 -35.00
CA GLY A 538 -1.13 -21.00 -35.96
C GLY A 538 -2.00 -19.80 -36.37
N SER A 539 -3.27 -19.75 -35.96
CA SER A 539 -4.15 -18.62 -36.30
C SER A 539 -3.67 -17.33 -35.65
N THR A 540 -3.58 -16.26 -36.44
CA THR A 540 -3.22 -14.93 -35.96
C THR A 540 -4.47 -14.06 -35.87
N PHE A 541 -4.52 -13.24 -34.82
CA PHE A 541 -5.61 -12.36 -34.47
C PHE A 541 -5.11 -10.94 -34.30
N VAL A 542 -5.57 -10.04 -35.16
CA VAL A 542 -5.18 -8.63 -35.15
C VAL A 542 -6.29 -7.84 -34.48
N LEU A 543 -6.03 -7.35 -33.27
CA LEU A 543 -6.91 -6.44 -32.54
C LEU A 543 -6.46 -5.01 -32.79
N LYS A 544 -7.19 -4.28 -33.62
CA LYS A 544 -6.97 -2.84 -33.82
C LYS A 544 -7.96 -2.06 -32.98
N ILE A 545 -7.46 -1.12 -32.19
CA ILE A 545 -8.26 -0.21 -31.36
C ILE A 545 -8.02 1.21 -31.85
N VAL A 546 -9.11 1.94 -32.06
CA VAL A 546 -9.12 3.35 -32.45
C VAL A 546 -9.81 4.14 -31.36
N ALA A 547 -9.15 5.16 -30.84
CA ALA A 547 -9.73 6.09 -29.88
C ALA A 547 -9.65 7.51 -30.45
N ASN A 548 -10.79 8.19 -30.49
CA ASN A 548 -10.95 9.50 -31.10
C ASN A 548 -11.21 10.56 -30.04
N SER A 549 -10.53 11.69 -30.15
CA SER A 549 -10.73 12.85 -29.30
C SER A 549 -10.71 14.14 -30.12
N ALA A 550 -11.06 15.27 -29.49
CA ALA A 550 -10.83 16.60 -30.06
C ALA A 550 -9.32 16.91 -30.27
N ALA A 551 -8.41 16.21 -29.58
CA ALA A 551 -6.95 16.34 -29.73
C ALA A 551 -6.39 15.56 -30.94
N GLY A 552 -7.19 14.65 -31.51
CA GLY A 552 -6.77 13.75 -32.56
C GLY A 552 -7.18 12.30 -32.30
N GLN A 553 -6.77 11.42 -33.21
CA GLN A 553 -7.02 9.98 -33.17
C GLN A 553 -5.75 9.24 -32.78
N ILE A 554 -5.85 8.27 -31.88
CA ILE A 554 -4.81 7.28 -31.65
C ILE A 554 -5.29 5.91 -32.14
N VAL A 555 -4.39 5.18 -32.78
CA VAL A 555 -4.63 3.84 -33.28
C VAL A 555 -3.55 2.93 -32.71
N LYS A 556 -3.95 1.88 -32.00
CA LYS A 556 -3.05 0.80 -31.61
C LYS A 556 -3.50 -0.50 -32.24
N THR A 557 -2.55 -1.34 -32.60
CA THR A 557 -2.79 -2.66 -33.18
C THR A 557 -1.98 -3.66 -32.39
N TYR A 558 -2.65 -4.69 -31.90
CA TYR A 558 -2.05 -5.77 -31.13
C TYR A 558 -2.25 -7.08 -31.89
N THR A 559 -1.21 -7.91 -31.92
CA THR A 559 -1.27 -9.18 -32.65
C THR A 559 -1.16 -10.35 -31.68
N PHE A 560 -2.14 -11.25 -31.71
CA PHE A 560 -2.14 -12.48 -30.92
C PHE A 560 -2.07 -13.68 -31.84
N THR A 561 -1.23 -14.66 -31.53
CA THR A 561 -1.14 -15.89 -32.32
C THR A 561 -1.49 -17.08 -31.45
N LYS A 562 -2.44 -17.90 -31.89
CA LYS A 562 -2.76 -19.16 -31.21
C LYS A 562 -1.65 -20.14 -31.53
N GLU A 563 -0.75 -20.36 -30.60
CA GLU A 563 0.40 -21.25 -30.82
C GLU A 563 0.05 -22.68 -30.45
N ASP A 564 0.74 -23.66 -31.07
CA ASP A 564 0.55 -25.05 -30.67
C ASP A 564 1.14 -25.21 -29.27
N PRO A 565 0.37 -25.65 -28.26
CA PRO A 565 0.93 -26.02 -26.97
C PRO A 565 1.97 -27.16 -27.09
N ARG A 566 2.07 -27.84 -28.24
CA ARG A 566 3.02 -28.93 -28.54
C ARG A 566 4.12 -28.55 -29.55
N ALA A 567 4.06 -27.41 -30.24
CA ALA A 567 5.12 -27.00 -31.17
C ALA A 567 6.26 -26.34 -30.38
N GLY A 568 7.18 -27.18 -29.92
CA GLY A 568 8.40 -26.77 -29.25
C GLY A 568 9.52 -27.76 -29.52
N LEU A 569 10.74 -27.27 -29.43
CA LEU A 569 11.96 -28.08 -29.43
C LEU A 569 11.96 -28.91 -28.15
N THR A 570 11.76 -30.21 -28.29
CA THR A 570 11.84 -31.17 -27.18
C THR A 570 13.16 -31.93 -27.29
N VAL A 571 13.97 -31.88 -26.24
CA VAL A 571 15.29 -32.51 -26.25
C VAL A 571 15.39 -33.48 -25.09
N HIS A 572 15.64 -34.74 -25.44
CA HIS A 572 15.93 -35.82 -24.51
C HIS A 572 17.45 -36.06 -24.48
N PHE A 573 18.04 -36.14 -23.30
CA PHE A 573 19.47 -36.31 -23.10
C PHE A 573 19.75 -37.46 -22.14
N TYR A 574 20.53 -38.44 -22.59
CA TYR A 574 20.99 -39.53 -21.75
C TYR A 574 22.18 -39.08 -20.93
N LYS A 575 21.97 -38.96 -19.61
CA LYS A 575 22.96 -38.47 -18.66
C LYS A 575 24.18 -39.40 -18.63
N PRO A 576 25.39 -38.90 -18.95
CA PRO A 576 26.61 -39.69 -18.80
C PRO A 576 26.86 -40.10 -17.34
N SER A 577 27.54 -41.23 -17.16
CA SER A 577 27.93 -41.68 -15.82
C SER A 577 28.82 -40.64 -15.14
N GLY A 578 28.57 -40.36 -13.86
CA GLY A 578 29.30 -39.35 -13.07
C GLY A 578 28.77 -37.91 -13.18
N TRP A 579 27.80 -37.64 -14.05
CA TRP A 579 27.12 -36.33 -14.09
C TRP A 579 26.01 -36.23 -13.03
N GLY A 580 25.86 -35.04 -12.42
CA GLY A 580 24.66 -34.65 -11.67
C GLY A 580 23.50 -34.30 -12.61
N THR A 581 22.44 -33.68 -12.10
CA THR A 581 21.31 -33.25 -12.94
C THR A 581 21.81 -32.36 -14.09
N PRO A 582 21.53 -32.71 -15.36
CA PRO A 582 21.99 -31.91 -16.48
C PRO A 582 21.15 -30.65 -16.63
N ASN A 583 21.81 -29.51 -16.81
CA ASN A 583 21.20 -28.29 -17.34
C ASN A 583 21.31 -28.27 -18.87
N ILE A 584 20.36 -27.64 -19.54
CA ILE A 584 20.39 -27.34 -20.97
C ILE A 584 20.49 -25.83 -21.18
N TYR A 585 21.56 -25.42 -21.84
CA TYR A 585 21.70 -24.09 -22.44
C TYR A 585 21.43 -24.22 -23.94
N TYR A 586 20.66 -23.30 -24.51
CA TYR A 586 20.28 -23.37 -25.91
C TYR A 586 20.27 -21.99 -26.57
N TYR A 587 20.73 -21.94 -27.82
CA TYR A 587 20.89 -20.70 -28.57
C TYR A 587 20.71 -20.95 -30.07
N ASN A 588 20.43 -19.91 -30.83
CA ASN A 588 20.34 -19.94 -32.28
C ASN A 588 21.22 -18.81 -32.84
N ASP A 589 22.41 -19.21 -33.30
CA ASP A 589 23.41 -18.34 -33.93
C ASP A 589 23.21 -18.18 -35.44
N SER A 590 22.14 -18.78 -35.99
CA SER A 590 21.73 -18.59 -37.39
C SER A 590 20.89 -17.31 -37.59
N VAL A 591 20.58 -16.59 -36.50
CA VAL A 591 19.90 -15.30 -36.49
C VAL A 591 20.79 -14.23 -35.84
N THR A 592 20.62 -12.95 -36.20
CA THR A 592 21.44 -11.84 -35.66
C THR A 592 20.55 -10.75 -35.07
N PRO A 593 20.75 -10.32 -33.81
CA PRO A 593 21.70 -10.89 -32.84
C PRO A 593 21.35 -12.35 -32.48
N VAL A 594 22.34 -13.09 -31.98
CA VAL A 594 22.16 -14.48 -31.54
C VAL A 594 20.99 -14.54 -30.57
N LYS A 595 20.00 -15.39 -30.86
CA LYS A 595 18.90 -15.63 -29.92
C LYS A 595 19.39 -16.63 -28.88
N GLU A 596 19.24 -16.33 -27.61
CA GLU A 596 19.68 -17.20 -26.50
C GLU A 596 18.50 -17.53 -25.58
N GLY A 597 18.54 -18.72 -24.97
CA GLY A 597 17.63 -19.14 -23.90
C GLY A 597 18.02 -18.54 -22.55
N ALA A 598 17.76 -19.26 -21.46
CA ALA A 598 18.23 -18.85 -20.13
C ALA A 598 19.76 -18.68 -20.11
N ALA A 599 20.23 -17.67 -19.38
CA ALA A 599 21.67 -17.40 -19.23
C ALA A 599 22.42 -18.63 -18.70
N TRP A 600 23.68 -18.79 -19.10
CA TRP A 600 24.53 -19.91 -18.65
C TRP A 600 24.54 -20.04 -17.11
N PRO A 601 24.38 -21.24 -16.53
CA PRO A 601 24.46 -22.58 -17.14
C PRO A 601 23.18 -23.08 -17.84
N GLY A 602 22.17 -22.25 -18.05
CA GLY A 602 20.91 -22.66 -18.67
C GLY A 602 19.93 -23.26 -17.66
N THR A 603 18.95 -24.03 -18.15
CA THR A 603 17.81 -24.52 -17.34
C THR A 603 17.97 -25.98 -16.97
N ALA A 604 17.65 -26.37 -15.74
CA ALA A 604 17.68 -27.78 -15.32
C ALA A 604 16.69 -28.64 -16.13
N MET A 605 17.15 -29.79 -16.64
CA MET A 605 16.30 -30.74 -17.35
C MET A 605 15.53 -31.65 -16.37
N LYS A 606 14.37 -32.13 -16.80
CA LYS A 606 13.49 -33.00 -16.00
C LYS A 606 13.86 -34.47 -16.20
N ASP A 607 14.04 -35.23 -15.14
CA ASP A 607 14.30 -36.68 -15.21
C ASP A 607 13.07 -37.41 -15.79
N GLU A 608 13.28 -38.27 -16.79
CA GLU A 608 12.24 -39.13 -17.37
C GLU A 608 12.48 -40.63 -17.11
N GLY A 609 13.52 -40.97 -16.32
CA GLY A 609 13.86 -42.31 -15.91
C GLY A 609 14.84 -43.03 -16.84
N ASN A 610 15.38 -44.16 -16.34
CA ASN A 610 16.36 -45.00 -17.05
C ASN A 610 17.63 -44.25 -17.54
N GLY A 611 17.96 -43.11 -16.93
CA GLY A 611 19.12 -42.29 -17.26
C GLY A 611 18.86 -41.19 -18.30
N TRP A 612 17.61 -41.01 -18.75
CA TRP A 612 17.23 -39.95 -19.67
C TRP A 612 16.63 -38.73 -18.96
N TYR A 613 16.83 -37.55 -19.54
CA TYR A 613 16.30 -36.27 -19.07
C TYR A 613 15.70 -35.48 -20.24
N VAL A 614 14.58 -34.80 -20.02
CA VAL A 614 13.83 -34.06 -21.04
C VAL A 614 13.73 -32.57 -20.72
N TYR A 615 13.78 -31.75 -21.76
CA TYR A 615 13.41 -30.33 -21.68
C TYR A 615 12.61 -29.89 -22.89
N HIS A 616 11.59 -29.05 -22.66
CA HIS A 616 10.74 -28.48 -23.68
C HIS A 616 11.00 -26.97 -23.80
N ALA A 617 11.73 -26.55 -24.83
CA ALA A 617 12.03 -25.15 -25.09
C ALA A 617 10.85 -24.48 -25.83
N GLN A 618 9.96 -23.83 -25.09
CA GLN A 618 8.76 -23.15 -25.61
C GLN A 618 9.13 -21.98 -26.53
N GLY A 619 8.53 -21.90 -27.73
CA GLY A 619 8.82 -20.84 -28.71
C GLY A 619 10.13 -21.03 -29.49
N TRP A 620 10.70 -22.24 -29.47
CA TRP A 620 11.88 -22.66 -30.22
C TRP A 620 11.53 -23.85 -31.10
N ASN A 621 11.87 -23.80 -32.39
CA ASN A 621 11.68 -24.92 -33.32
C ASN A 621 13.00 -25.63 -33.66
N GLN A 622 14.12 -24.92 -33.55
CA GLN A 622 15.48 -25.41 -33.67
C GLN A 622 16.42 -24.61 -32.75
N ALA A 623 17.48 -25.24 -32.28
CA ALA A 623 18.54 -24.59 -31.51
C ALA A 623 19.83 -25.41 -31.61
N LYS A 624 20.95 -24.79 -31.23
CA LYS A 624 22.12 -25.51 -30.74
C LYS A 624 22.01 -25.64 -29.23
N VAL A 625 22.19 -26.86 -28.71
CA VAL A 625 22.04 -27.16 -27.29
C VAL A 625 23.35 -27.64 -26.68
N ILE A 626 23.65 -27.16 -25.48
CA ILE A 626 24.80 -27.56 -24.67
C ILE A 626 24.27 -28.04 -23.33
N PHE A 627 24.70 -29.23 -22.93
CA PHE A 627 24.39 -29.79 -21.63
C PHE A 627 25.57 -29.59 -20.68
N ASN A 628 25.28 -29.28 -19.42
CA ASN A 628 26.31 -29.19 -18.38
C ASN A 628 25.80 -29.72 -17.04
N SER A 629 26.73 -30.15 -16.20
CA SER A 629 26.45 -30.46 -14.80
C SER A 629 27.71 -30.23 -13.98
N GLY A 630 27.74 -29.12 -13.22
CA GLY A 630 28.93 -28.66 -12.51
C GLY A 630 30.07 -28.31 -13.47
N ALA A 631 31.24 -28.93 -13.28
CA ALA A 631 32.40 -28.75 -14.16
C ALA A 631 32.31 -29.55 -15.48
N ASN A 632 31.31 -30.43 -15.63
CA ASN A 632 31.17 -31.28 -16.82
C ASN A 632 30.30 -30.62 -17.89
N GLN A 633 30.68 -30.78 -19.17
CA GLN A 633 29.98 -30.20 -20.32
C GLN A 633 29.97 -31.16 -21.52
N SER A 634 28.88 -31.16 -22.29
CA SER A 634 28.67 -31.95 -23.51
C SER A 634 27.77 -31.16 -24.46
N PRO A 635 28.25 -30.73 -25.63
CA PRO A 635 29.62 -30.87 -26.15
C PRO A 635 30.65 -30.18 -25.24
N GLY A 636 31.92 -30.60 -25.30
CA GLY A 636 32.97 -30.07 -24.40
C GLY A 636 33.19 -28.55 -24.52
N PRO A 637 33.90 -27.92 -23.57
CA PRO A 637 34.14 -26.47 -23.59
C PRO A 637 34.65 -25.97 -24.95
N GLN A 638 34.18 -24.79 -25.36
CA GLN A 638 34.48 -24.15 -26.66
C GLN A 638 33.99 -24.89 -27.92
N SER A 639 33.30 -26.02 -27.78
CA SER A 639 32.63 -26.68 -28.91
C SER A 639 31.25 -26.07 -29.17
N PRO A 640 30.82 -25.93 -30.43
CA PRO A 640 29.45 -25.54 -30.76
C PRO A 640 28.44 -26.54 -30.17
N GLY A 641 27.26 -26.07 -29.74
CA GLY A 641 26.18 -26.94 -29.25
C GLY A 641 25.63 -27.90 -30.31
N TYR A 642 25.00 -28.99 -29.86
CA TYR A 642 24.33 -29.95 -30.73
C TYR A 642 23.16 -29.29 -31.47
N ALA A 643 23.19 -29.26 -32.80
CA ALA A 643 22.08 -28.72 -33.59
C ALA A 643 20.89 -29.69 -33.57
N VAL A 644 19.74 -29.21 -33.11
CA VAL A 644 18.51 -29.99 -32.95
C VAL A 644 17.30 -29.23 -33.50
N GLN A 645 16.35 -29.98 -34.05
CA GLN A 645 15.07 -29.47 -34.57
C GLN A 645 13.94 -30.47 -34.27
N GLY A 646 12.79 -29.97 -33.83
CA GLY A 646 11.66 -30.80 -33.40
C GLY A 646 11.98 -31.62 -32.14
N GLU A 647 11.50 -32.86 -32.05
CA GLU A 647 11.86 -33.77 -30.95
C GLU A 647 13.12 -34.58 -31.29
N LYS A 648 14.09 -34.63 -30.38
CA LYS A 648 15.35 -35.38 -30.56
C LYS A 648 15.85 -36.03 -29.28
N TRP A 649 16.49 -37.18 -29.44
CA TRP A 649 17.11 -37.98 -28.39
C TRP A 649 18.63 -37.96 -28.55
N ILE A 650 19.37 -37.62 -27.51
CA ILE A 650 20.84 -37.47 -27.54
C ILE A 650 21.48 -38.40 -26.51
N LYS A 651 22.26 -39.39 -26.96
CA LYS A 651 23.02 -40.31 -26.09
C LYS A 651 24.43 -40.47 -26.60
N ASN A 652 25.42 -40.29 -25.71
CA ASN A 652 26.85 -40.36 -26.04
C ASN A 652 27.24 -39.49 -27.26
N GLY A 653 26.62 -38.32 -27.40
CA GLY A 653 26.85 -37.38 -28.51
C GLY A 653 26.16 -37.74 -29.83
N VAL A 654 25.40 -38.84 -29.90
CA VAL A 654 24.62 -39.26 -31.08
C VAL A 654 23.19 -38.76 -30.97
N ILE A 655 22.66 -38.16 -32.05
CA ILE A 655 21.30 -37.61 -32.12
C ILE A 655 20.40 -38.57 -32.93
N THR A 656 19.28 -39.02 -32.35
CA THR A 656 18.28 -39.87 -33.02
C THR A 656 16.88 -39.26 -32.96
N SER A 657 16.02 -39.67 -33.90
CA SER A 657 14.62 -39.19 -34.01
C SER A 657 13.62 -40.03 -33.21
N ASN A 658 13.99 -41.22 -32.71
CA ASN A 658 13.15 -42.12 -31.92
C ASN A 658 13.94 -42.67 -30.70
N HIS A 659 13.22 -43.14 -29.67
CA HIS A 659 13.82 -43.77 -28.49
C HIS A 659 14.59 -45.05 -28.89
N PRO A 660 15.87 -45.22 -28.50
CA PRO A 660 16.73 -46.29 -29.05
C PRO A 660 16.46 -47.78 -28.70
N ASP A 661 15.49 -48.18 -27.85
CA ASP A 661 15.58 -49.49 -27.13
C ASP A 661 14.42 -50.55 -27.25
N GLY A 662 13.26 -50.34 -27.92
CA GLY A 662 12.19 -51.39 -28.18
C GLY A 662 11.39 -51.97 -26.96
N THR A 663 10.18 -52.57 -27.13
CA THR A 663 9.24 -52.88 -26.00
C THR A 663 9.23 -54.34 -25.47
N ALA A 664 8.94 -54.50 -24.17
CA ALA A 664 9.04 -55.73 -23.35
C ALA A 664 7.73 -55.98 -22.54
N PRO A 665 7.48 -57.19 -21.98
CA PRO A 665 6.32 -57.47 -21.12
C PRO A 665 6.18 -56.41 -20.02
N THR A 666 4.96 -56.10 -19.58
CA THR A 666 4.76 -55.07 -18.56
C THR A 666 4.21 -55.67 -17.27
N ILE A 667 4.81 -55.25 -16.14
CA ILE A 667 4.38 -55.60 -14.78
C ILE A 667 3.85 -54.33 -14.12
N SER A 668 2.73 -54.47 -13.43
CA SER A 668 2.13 -53.43 -12.60
C SER A 668 1.66 -53.99 -11.26
N ILE A 669 1.70 -53.15 -10.24
CA ILE A 669 1.10 -53.41 -8.93
C ILE A 669 0.10 -52.31 -8.61
N ASP A 670 -0.89 -52.60 -7.77
CA ASP A 670 -1.94 -51.64 -7.41
C ASP A 670 -1.52 -50.60 -6.37
N LYS A 671 -0.43 -50.87 -5.62
CA LYS A 671 0.14 -49.95 -4.62
C LYS A 671 1.53 -49.49 -5.06
N PRO A 672 1.83 -48.18 -5.03
CA PRO A 672 3.15 -47.68 -5.37
C PRO A 672 4.20 -48.19 -4.38
N GLU A 673 5.41 -48.48 -4.86
CA GLU A 673 6.54 -48.88 -4.02
C GLU A 673 7.03 -47.73 -3.12
N GLY A 674 7.71 -48.08 -2.02
CA GLY A 674 8.24 -47.13 -1.05
C GLY A 674 7.62 -47.25 0.33
N ALA A 675 7.51 -46.12 1.01
CA ALA A 675 7.12 -46.09 2.41
C ALA A 675 5.64 -46.47 2.61
N PHE A 676 5.38 -47.41 3.52
CA PHE A 676 4.03 -47.65 4.04
C PHE A 676 4.00 -47.51 5.56
N TYR A 677 2.86 -47.08 6.09
CA TYR A 677 2.75 -46.58 7.47
C TYR A 677 1.75 -47.40 8.31
N SER A 678 1.00 -48.31 7.66
CA SER A 678 0.10 -49.26 8.32
C SER A 678 0.88 -50.45 8.90
N ASP A 679 0.27 -51.17 9.84
CA ASP A 679 0.94 -52.31 10.47
C ASP A 679 1.27 -53.41 9.45
N SER A 680 0.42 -53.64 8.46
CA SER A 680 0.71 -54.51 7.31
C SER A 680 0.30 -53.85 5.99
N LEU A 681 0.87 -54.33 4.89
CA LEU A 681 0.58 -53.87 3.54
C LEU A 681 0.21 -55.05 2.65
N GLU A 682 -0.94 -54.96 1.99
CA GLU A 682 -1.40 -55.89 0.96
C GLU A 682 -1.26 -55.24 -0.42
N VAL A 683 -0.59 -55.95 -1.34
CA VAL A 683 -0.28 -55.52 -2.71
C VAL A 683 -0.79 -56.55 -3.71
N THR A 684 -1.52 -56.08 -4.72
CA THR A 684 -2.05 -56.87 -5.85
C THR A 684 -1.09 -56.81 -7.03
N LEU A 685 -0.69 -57.97 -7.56
CA LEU A 685 0.27 -58.11 -8.66
C LEU A 685 -0.43 -58.37 -9.98
N SER A 686 -0.01 -57.70 -11.06
CA SER A 686 -0.57 -57.88 -12.41
C SER A 686 0.52 -57.84 -13.50
N TYR A 687 0.25 -58.48 -14.63
CA TYR A 687 1.09 -58.39 -15.84
C TYR A 687 0.29 -58.35 -17.14
N LYS A 688 0.87 -57.76 -18.18
CA LYS A 688 0.32 -57.67 -19.53
C LYS A 688 1.38 -58.01 -20.59
N ASP A 689 0.93 -58.60 -21.70
CA ASP A 689 1.76 -59.07 -22.81
C ASP A 689 2.81 -60.12 -22.39
N ALA A 690 2.47 -60.88 -21.34
CA ALA A 690 3.23 -61.98 -20.76
C ALA A 690 2.37 -63.26 -20.70
N ASN A 691 3.03 -64.41 -20.78
CA ASN A 691 2.37 -65.73 -20.76
C ASN A 691 2.30 -66.30 -19.33
N ALA A 692 3.24 -65.92 -18.45
CA ALA A 692 3.30 -66.35 -17.06
C ALA A 692 4.01 -65.30 -16.19
N GLY A 693 3.78 -65.35 -14.87
CA GLY A 693 4.49 -64.52 -13.91
C GLY A 693 4.85 -65.24 -12.61
N THR A 694 5.97 -64.83 -12.00
CA THR A 694 6.42 -65.29 -10.67
C THR A 694 6.76 -64.11 -9.77
N TYR A 695 6.67 -64.29 -8.44
CA TYR A 695 7.17 -63.31 -7.48
C TYR A 695 7.94 -63.96 -6.33
N SER A 696 8.77 -63.18 -5.65
CA SER A 696 9.44 -63.58 -4.40
C SER A 696 9.51 -62.41 -3.45
N LEU A 697 9.40 -62.67 -2.15
CA LEU A 697 9.50 -61.66 -1.10
C LEU A 697 10.78 -61.85 -0.29
N ASN A 698 11.58 -60.81 -0.12
CA ASN A 698 12.84 -60.79 0.63
C ASN A 698 13.83 -61.89 0.19
N GLY A 699 13.89 -62.18 -1.11
CA GLY A 699 14.80 -63.18 -1.69
C GLY A 699 14.43 -64.65 -1.43
N SER A 700 13.20 -64.92 -0.98
CA SER A 700 12.66 -66.28 -0.90
C SER A 700 12.52 -66.94 -2.27
N SER A 701 12.24 -68.25 -2.29
CA SER A 701 12.00 -69.00 -3.54
C SER A 701 10.85 -68.38 -4.35
N GLN A 702 10.99 -68.38 -5.68
CA GLN A 702 9.97 -67.81 -6.57
C GLN A 702 8.66 -68.61 -6.55
N ILE A 703 7.54 -67.89 -6.46
CA ILE A 703 6.18 -68.41 -6.41
C ILE A 703 5.45 -67.95 -7.67
N ALA A 704 4.85 -68.88 -8.42
CA ALA A 704 4.04 -68.54 -9.58
C ALA A 704 2.75 -67.80 -9.15
N PHE A 705 2.34 -66.79 -9.92
CA PHE A 705 1.09 -66.06 -9.68
C PHE A 705 0.32 -65.81 -10.96
N THR A 706 -0.99 -65.65 -10.83
CA THR A 706 -1.86 -65.17 -11.91
C THR A 706 -2.15 -63.68 -11.73
N SER A 707 -2.29 -62.95 -12.85
CA SER A 707 -2.54 -61.50 -12.80
C SER A 707 -3.81 -61.18 -11.98
N GLY A 708 -3.67 -60.31 -10.99
CA GLY A 708 -4.70 -59.97 -10.00
C GLY A 708 -4.49 -60.60 -8.60
N GLN A 709 -3.46 -61.41 -8.40
CA GLN A 709 -3.19 -62.07 -7.11
C GLN A 709 -2.58 -61.11 -6.08
N LYS A 710 -2.97 -61.26 -4.80
CA LYS A 710 -2.55 -60.39 -3.68
C LYS A 710 -1.47 -61.02 -2.80
N VAL A 711 -0.58 -60.18 -2.28
CA VAL A 711 0.53 -60.55 -1.40
C VAL A 711 0.59 -59.57 -0.23
N THR A 712 0.63 -60.07 1.01
CA THR A 712 0.59 -59.26 2.23
C THR A 712 1.83 -59.45 3.09
N PHE A 713 2.42 -58.37 3.59
CA PHE A 713 3.62 -58.37 4.43
C PHE A 713 3.68 -57.15 5.38
N GLY A 714 4.49 -57.21 6.43
CA GLY A 714 4.70 -56.09 7.37
C GLY A 714 4.11 -56.23 8.77
N ALA A 715 3.11 -57.12 8.95
CA ALA A 715 2.32 -57.22 10.18
C ALA A 715 3.18 -57.56 11.40
N GLY A 716 3.13 -56.73 12.45
CA GLY A 716 3.89 -56.93 13.69
C GLY A 716 5.39 -56.64 13.60
N ASP A 717 5.91 -56.25 12.43
CA ASP A 717 7.32 -55.96 12.22
C ASP A 717 7.68 -54.49 12.52
N ALA A 718 8.93 -54.24 12.93
CA ALA A 718 9.39 -52.93 13.39
C ALA A 718 9.45 -51.85 12.29
N TYR A 719 9.29 -50.57 12.65
CA TYR A 719 9.49 -49.46 11.71
C TYR A 719 10.95 -49.40 11.25
N GLY A 720 11.16 -49.08 9.97
CA GLY A 720 12.40 -49.23 9.22
C GLY A 720 12.52 -50.59 8.51
N SER A 721 11.67 -51.57 8.84
CA SER A 721 11.69 -52.89 8.16
C SER A 721 11.41 -52.74 6.68
N THR A 722 12.26 -53.36 5.87
CA THR A 722 12.20 -53.26 4.41
C THR A 722 11.82 -54.60 3.80
N TYR A 723 10.91 -54.56 2.83
CA TYR A 723 10.41 -55.69 2.09
C TYR A 723 10.71 -55.51 0.62
N THR A 724 11.48 -56.43 0.05
CA THR A 724 11.83 -56.45 -1.36
C THR A 724 11.00 -57.50 -2.07
N LEU A 725 10.03 -57.05 -2.86
CA LEU A 725 9.15 -57.87 -3.66
C LEU A 725 9.66 -57.89 -5.11
N VAL A 726 10.23 -59.00 -5.56
CA VAL A 726 10.67 -59.18 -6.94
C VAL A 726 9.57 -59.87 -7.73
N VAL A 727 9.10 -59.25 -8.80
CA VAL A 727 8.07 -59.79 -9.71
C VAL A 727 8.67 -59.95 -11.10
N THR A 728 8.44 -61.11 -11.71
CA THR A 728 8.95 -61.51 -13.01
C THR A 728 7.78 -61.87 -13.92
N ALA A 729 7.77 -61.37 -15.16
CA ALA A 729 6.77 -61.69 -16.16
C ALA A 729 7.46 -61.94 -17.50
N ASN A 730 7.19 -63.10 -18.09
CA ASN A 730 7.88 -63.58 -19.28
C ASN A 730 6.93 -63.83 -20.44
N ASN A 731 7.40 -63.55 -21.66
CA ASN A 731 6.83 -64.06 -22.90
C ASN A 731 7.89 -64.85 -23.68
N ALA A 732 7.56 -65.28 -24.90
CA ALA A 732 8.36 -66.23 -25.68
C ALA A 732 9.84 -65.81 -25.86
N ASP A 733 10.15 -64.51 -25.91
CA ASP A 733 11.49 -64.01 -26.26
C ASP A 733 12.08 -63.01 -25.26
N LYS A 734 11.30 -62.49 -24.29
CA LYS A 734 11.78 -61.49 -23.31
C LYS A 734 11.21 -61.72 -21.92
N ASN A 735 12.01 -61.36 -20.92
CA ASN A 735 11.61 -61.36 -19.51
C ASN A 735 11.67 -59.94 -18.95
N THR A 736 10.60 -59.50 -18.30
CA THR A 736 10.59 -58.26 -17.52
C THR A 736 10.61 -58.64 -16.05
N ILE A 737 11.63 -58.18 -15.34
CA ILE A 737 11.74 -58.33 -13.89
C ILE A 737 11.63 -56.94 -13.29
N LYS A 738 10.72 -56.74 -12.35
CA LYS A 738 10.63 -55.54 -11.53
C LYS A 738 10.77 -55.91 -10.08
N THR A 739 11.68 -55.22 -9.41
CA THR A 739 11.87 -55.35 -7.97
C THR A 739 11.28 -54.12 -7.32
N TYR A 740 10.31 -54.32 -6.43
CA TYR A 740 9.68 -53.27 -5.66
C TYR A 740 10.19 -53.33 -4.23
N THR A 741 10.52 -52.19 -3.67
CA THR A 741 10.97 -52.13 -2.28
C THR A 741 10.00 -51.31 -1.45
N PHE A 742 9.51 -51.90 -0.37
CA PHE A 742 8.60 -51.26 0.56
C PHE A 742 9.28 -51.12 1.90
N THR A 743 9.25 -49.94 2.48
CA THR A 743 9.82 -49.72 3.82
C THR A 743 8.72 -49.32 4.76
N LYS A 744 8.54 -50.04 5.86
CA LYS A 744 7.60 -49.62 6.90
C LYS A 744 8.16 -48.37 7.54
N THR A 745 7.64 -47.20 7.23
CA THR A 745 8.27 -45.90 7.56
C THR A 745 7.34 -45.07 8.44
N GLN A 746 7.80 -43.91 8.89
CA GLN A 746 7.05 -42.94 9.69
C GLN A 746 6.90 -41.63 8.88
N ASN A 747 5.73 -40.98 8.88
CA ASN A 747 5.31 -39.96 7.88
C ASN A 747 5.79 -38.50 8.18
N THR A 748 6.10 -37.68 7.15
CA THR A 748 6.61 -36.27 7.24
C THR A 748 5.96 -35.29 6.25
N ASN A 749 5.44 -34.14 6.71
CA ASN A 749 4.98 -32.97 5.92
C ASN A 749 5.79 -31.72 6.36
N LYS A 750 5.60 -30.53 5.74
CA LYS A 750 6.37 -29.30 6.06
C LYS A 750 6.44 -29.03 7.57
N ASP A 751 7.61 -28.53 7.97
CA ASP A 751 7.92 -28.10 9.32
C ASP A 751 7.46 -26.66 9.51
N ILE A 752 6.59 -26.41 10.49
CA ILE A 752 6.19 -25.08 10.96
C ILE A 752 6.93 -24.84 12.28
N THR A 753 7.88 -23.92 12.31
CA THR A 753 8.56 -23.55 13.56
C THR A 753 7.78 -22.45 14.26
N VAL A 754 7.48 -22.66 15.54
CA VAL A 754 6.70 -21.74 16.36
C VAL A 754 7.55 -21.29 17.53
N HIS A 755 7.87 -20.00 17.58
CA HIS A 755 8.54 -19.32 18.69
C HIS A 755 7.49 -18.61 19.55
N TYR A 756 7.48 -18.83 20.85
CA TYR A 756 6.55 -18.27 21.81
C TYR A 756 7.30 -17.59 22.96
N PHE A 757 6.98 -16.32 23.21
CA PHE A 757 7.53 -15.57 24.33
C PHE A 757 6.76 -15.94 25.59
N ASN A 758 7.37 -16.74 26.46
CA ASN A 758 6.73 -17.25 27.64
C ASN A 758 6.52 -16.12 28.67
N PRO A 759 5.29 -15.90 29.17
CA PRO A 759 5.05 -14.93 30.23
C PRO A 759 5.89 -15.24 31.47
N ALA A 760 6.39 -14.21 32.14
CA ALA A 760 7.33 -14.37 33.27
C ALA A 760 6.74 -15.15 34.46
N ASP A 761 5.42 -15.22 34.57
CA ASP A 761 4.68 -15.95 35.62
C ASP A 761 4.25 -17.36 35.21
N TRP A 762 4.71 -17.86 34.06
CA TRP A 762 4.48 -19.22 33.57
C TRP A 762 5.69 -20.12 33.84
N GLY A 763 5.43 -21.42 34.07
CA GLY A 763 6.46 -22.44 33.94
C GLY A 763 6.83 -22.65 32.46
N ALA A 764 7.66 -23.65 32.17
CA ALA A 764 7.94 -24.01 30.77
C ALA A 764 6.62 -24.31 30.03
N PRO A 765 6.38 -23.71 28.84
CA PRO A 765 5.12 -23.87 28.12
C PRO A 765 5.07 -25.19 27.34
N ASN A 766 3.87 -25.75 27.24
CA ASN A 766 3.50 -26.77 26.27
C ASN A 766 2.74 -26.13 25.10
N ILE A 767 2.86 -26.71 23.90
CA ILE A 767 2.12 -26.40 22.68
C ILE A 767 1.16 -27.55 22.32
N TYR A 768 -0.13 -27.24 22.20
CA TYR A 768 -1.16 -28.09 21.62
C TYR A 768 -1.53 -27.53 20.25
N TYR A 769 -1.68 -28.37 19.23
CA TYR A 769 -1.96 -27.89 17.87
C TYR A 769 -2.87 -28.80 17.06
N TYR A 770 -3.70 -28.19 16.21
CA TYR A 770 -4.75 -28.88 15.47
C TYR A 770 -5.08 -28.19 14.12
N ASP A 771 -5.74 -28.92 13.23
CA ASP A 771 -6.25 -28.44 11.94
C ASP A 771 -7.70 -28.90 11.82
N ASP A 772 -8.60 -27.96 12.06
CA ASP A 772 -10.05 -28.11 12.00
C ASP A 772 -10.62 -27.90 10.59
N THR A 773 -9.77 -27.67 9.58
CA THR A 773 -10.17 -27.68 8.16
C THR A 773 -10.24 -29.09 7.58
N LEU A 774 -9.61 -30.07 8.23
CA LEU A 774 -9.63 -31.48 7.85
C LEU A 774 -10.78 -32.21 8.55
N THR A 775 -11.41 -33.15 7.85
CA THR A 775 -12.48 -34.00 8.41
C THR A 775 -12.05 -35.47 8.36
N PRO A 776 -11.85 -36.14 9.51
CA PRO A 776 -11.95 -35.62 10.88
C PRO A 776 -10.81 -34.65 11.25
N LYS A 777 -11.05 -33.79 12.27
CA LYS A 777 -10.07 -32.82 12.77
C LYS A 777 -8.74 -33.51 13.07
N LYS A 778 -7.64 -32.98 12.53
CA LYS A 778 -6.30 -33.48 12.81
C LYS A 778 -5.77 -32.78 14.05
N GLU A 779 -5.20 -33.52 15.00
CA GLU A 779 -4.65 -32.97 16.26
C GLU A 779 -3.29 -33.60 16.57
N ASN A 780 -2.46 -32.92 17.35
CA ASN A 780 -1.12 -33.41 17.71
C ASN A 780 -1.10 -34.43 18.85
N ALA A 781 -1.82 -34.14 19.93
CA ALA A 781 -1.87 -34.94 21.15
C ALA A 781 -3.09 -34.53 22.00
N PRO A 782 -3.54 -35.37 22.95
CA PRO A 782 -4.48 -34.94 23.97
C PRO A 782 -3.95 -33.71 24.72
N TRP A 783 -4.86 -32.85 25.17
CA TRP A 783 -4.54 -31.75 26.06
C TRP A 783 -3.71 -32.24 27.26
N PRO A 784 -2.60 -31.59 27.67
CA PRO A 784 -2.15 -30.24 27.29
C PRO A 784 -1.18 -30.12 26.09
N GLY A 785 -1.01 -31.14 25.26
CA GLY A 785 -0.04 -31.07 24.15
C GLY A 785 1.41 -31.34 24.58
N THR A 786 2.39 -30.73 23.91
CA THR A 786 3.82 -31.11 23.95
C THR A 786 4.70 -29.99 24.51
N ALA A 787 5.71 -30.28 25.33
CA ALA A 787 6.62 -29.26 25.87
C ALA A 787 7.45 -28.54 24.80
N MET A 788 7.64 -27.23 24.95
CA MET A 788 8.49 -26.41 24.05
C MET A 788 9.94 -26.32 24.56
N GLN A 789 10.88 -26.04 23.66
CA GLN A 789 12.31 -25.91 23.94
C GLN A 789 12.66 -24.46 24.32
N ASN A 790 13.45 -24.24 25.37
CA ASN A 790 13.90 -22.91 25.78
C ASN A 790 15.02 -22.39 24.85
N GLU A 791 14.88 -21.19 24.33
CA GLU A 791 15.86 -20.52 23.45
C GLU A 791 16.66 -19.42 24.17
N GLY A 792 16.25 -19.02 25.37
CA GLY A 792 16.82 -17.90 26.12
C GLY A 792 16.01 -16.61 25.95
N ASN A 793 16.30 -15.60 26.78
CA ASN A 793 15.63 -14.28 26.77
C ASN A 793 14.09 -14.31 26.85
N GLY A 794 13.50 -15.41 27.36
CA GLY A 794 12.05 -15.59 27.48
C GLY A 794 11.39 -16.31 26.30
N TRP A 795 12.13 -16.66 25.24
CA TRP A 795 11.62 -17.38 24.08
C TRP A 795 11.69 -18.89 24.24
N TYR A 796 10.66 -19.55 23.73
CA TYR A 796 10.57 -21.00 23.61
C TYR A 796 10.15 -21.37 22.20
N SER A 797 10.64 -22.47 21.63
CA SER A 797 10.25 -22.92 20.30
C SER A 797 9.79 -24.37 20.23
N TYR A 798 9.02 -24.66 19.18
CA TYR A 798 8.66 -26.01 18.79
C TYR A 798 8.43 -26.10 17.28
N THR A 799 8.97 -27.14 16.65
CA THR A 799 8.78 -27.40 15.22
C THR A 799 7.68 -28.44 15.01
N ILE A 800 6.60 -28.03 14.37
CA ILE A 800 5.49 -28.88 13.96
C ILE A 800 5.81 -29.49 12.59
N SER A 801 6.34 -30.70 12.60
CA SER A 801 6.54 -31.49 11.38
C SER A 801 5.25 -32.15 10.95
N GLY A 802 4.96 -32.17 9.66
CA GLY A 802 3.77 -32.88 9.22
C GLY A 802 2.56 -32.04 8.90
N TRP A 803 2.69 -30.71 8.82
CA TRP A 803 1.53 -29.83 8.70
C TRP A 803 1.76 -28.70 7.69
N ASN A 804 0.73 -28.39 6.90
CA ASN A 804 0.75 -27.24 5.99
C ASN A 804 0.31 -25.96 6.71
N GLN A 805 -0.48 -26.11 7.78
CA GLN A 805 -0.92 -25.10 8.72
C GLN A 805 -1.33 -25.78 10.02
N ALA A 806 -1.36 -25.05 11.13
CA ALA A 806 -1.94 -25.51 12.39
C ALA A 806 -2.47 -24.33 13.19
N LYS A 807 -3.47 -24.56 14.04
CA LYS A 807 -3.85 -23.66 15.14
C LYS A 807 -3.14 -24.13 16.40
N VAL A 808 -2.40 -23.24 17.06
CA VAL A 808 -1.58 -23.57 18.24
C VAL A 808 -2.14 -22.93 19.51
N ILE A 809 -2.09 -23.66 20.62
CA ILE A 809 -2.47 -23.21 21.97
C ILE A 809 -1.31 -23.53 22.91
N PHE A 810 -0.86 -22.54 23.66
CA PHE A 810 0.19 -22.68 24.66
C PHE A 810 -0.42 -22.84 26.05
N ASN A 811 0.19 -23.65 26.92
CA ASN A 811 -0.25 -23.78 28.32
C ASN A 811 0.90 -24.12 29.28
N SER A 812 0.78 -23.71 30.53
CA SER A 812 1.69 -24.11 31.61
C SER A 812 1.00 -23.99 32.98
N GLY A 813 1.08 -25.03 33.81
CA GLY A 813 0.59 -24.98 35.20
C GLY A 813 -0.88 -24.58 35.37
N GLY A 814 -1.76 -24.95 34.43
CA GLY A 814 -3.19 -24.59 34.44
C GLY A 814 -3.54 -23.27 33.74
N LYS A 815 -2.55 -22.52 33.25
CA LYS A 815 -2.74 -21.32 32.43
C LYS A 815 -2.68 -21.69 30.94
N GLN A 816 -3.39 -20.95 30.07
CA GLN A 816 -3.34 -21.14 28.61
C GLN A 816 -3.43 -19.83 27.83
N ALA A 817 -2.88 -19.83 26.62
CA ALA A 817 -2.85 -18.74 25.65
C ALA A 817 -2.93 -19.34 24.23
N PRO A 818 -4.00 -19.11 23.45
CA PRO A 818 -5.20 -18.34 23.76
C PRO A 818 -5.98 -18.86 24.98
N GLY A 819 -6.87 -18.04 25.54
CA GLY A 819 -7.67 -18.40 26.71
C GLY A 819 -8.59 -19.61 26.49
N ALA A 820 -9.17 -20.17 27.57
CA ALA A 820 -10.10 -21.29 27.44
C ALA A 820 -11.25 -20.98 26.46
N GLU A 821 -11.60 -21.96 25.63
CA GLU A 821 -12.62 -21.85 24.56
C GLU A 821 -12.26 -20.89 23.40
N GLN A 822 -11.09 -20.28 23.40
CA GLN A 822 -10.61 -19.49 22.27
C GLN A 822 -9.96 -20.37 21.21
N PRO A 823 -10.13 -20.06 19.91
CA PRO A 823 -9.42 -20.77 18.85
C PRO A 823 -7.91 -20.54 18.96
N GLY A 824 -7.10 -21.56 18.63
CA GLY A 824 -5.64 -21.45 18.62
C GLY A 824 -5.11 -20.44 17.60
N TYR A 825 -3.90 -19.93 17.83
CA TYR A 825 -3.19 -19.03 16.91
C TYR A 825 -2.88 -19.77 15.60
N LEU A 826 -3.32 -19.25 14.46
CA LEU A 826 -3.05 -19.87 13.17
C LEU A 826 -1.60 -19.63 12.73
N VAL A 827 -0.88 -20.71 12.41
CA VAL A 827 0.51 -20.70 11.95
C VAL A 827 0.64 -21.55 10.68
N SER A 828 1.49 -21.13 9.74
CA SER A 828 1.70 -21.80 8.44
C SER A 828 3.15 -21.77 7.94
N GLY A 829 4.07 -21.27 8.78
CA GLY A 829 5.51 -21.17 8.51
C GLY A 829 6.27 -20.84 9.79
N ASP A 830 7.45 -20.22 9.69
CA ASP A 830 8.15 -19.72 10.87
C ASP A 830 7.35 -18.59 11.52
N SER A 831 7.07 -18.68 12.83
CA SER A 831 6.07 -17.84 13.50
C SER A 831 6.52 -17.45 14.90
N TRP A 832 6.68 -16.16 15.15
CA TRP A 832 7.07 -15.55 16.42
C TRP A 832 5.86 -14.94 17.11
N ILE A 833 5.50 -15.49 18.28
CA ILE A 833 4.27 -15.18 19.02
C ILE A 833 4.60 -14.56 20.37
N LYS A 834 4.24 -13.28 20.56
CA LYS A 834 4.41 -12.55 21.83
C LYS A 834 3.17 -11.73 22.13
N ASN A 835 2.62 -11.88 23.34
CA ASN A 835 1.39 -11.18 23.77
C ASN A 835 0.20 -11.33 22.79
N GLY A 836 0.10 -12.49 22.12
CA GLY A 836 -0.95 -12.78 21.14
C GLY A 836 -0.76 -12.15 19.75
N VAL A 837 0.36 -11.45 19.53
CA VAL A 837 0.77 -10.95 18.20
C VAL A 837 1.65 -12.00 17.54
N ILE A 838 1.38 -12.30 16.27
CA ILE A 838 2.14 -13.25 15.44
C ILE A 838 2.93 -12.45 14.40
N THR A 839 4.22 -12.74 14.28
CA THR A 839 5.14 -12.12 13.33
C THR A 839 5.97 -13.21 12.63
N ASP A 840 6.55 -12.89 11.49
CA ASP A 840 7.38 -13.80 10.68
C ASP A 840 8.89 -13.71 11.02
N ARG A 841 9.24 -12.92 12.03
CA ARG A 841 10.61 -12.72 12.55
C ARG A 841 10.59 -12.33 14.02
N GLU A 842 11.73 -12.48 14.70
CA GLU A 842 11.88 -12.04 16.09
C GLU A 842 11.57 -10.53 16.24
N PRO A 843 10.68 -10.12 17.16
CA PRO A 843 10.42 -8.71 17.45
C PRO A 843 11.66 -7.97 17.98
N GLU A 844 12.07 -6.88 17.31
CA GLU A 844 13.21 -6.03 17.71
C GLU A 844 13.02 -5.39 19.10
N PRO A 845 14.11 -5.20 19.89
CA PRO A 845 14.02 -4.57 21.20
C PRO A 845 13.67 -3.08 21.09
N VAL A 846 12.66 -2.66 21.85
CA VAL A 846 12.26 -1.25 21.99
C VAL A 846 13.39 -0.47 22.66
N LYS A 847 13.96 0.54 21.99
CA LYS A 847 14.88 1.49 22.63
C LYS A 847 14.08 2.45 23.51
N THR A 848 14.49 2.58 24.76
CA THR A 848 13.85 3.44 25.76
C THR A 848 14.53 4.79 25.83
N LEU A 849 13.76 5.83 26.16
CA LEU A 849 14.32 7.13 26.55
C LEU A 849 14.83 7.03 27.99
N VAL A 850 16.02 7.57 28.23
CA VAL A 850 16.65 7.65 29.55
C VAL A 850 16.81 9.13 29.91
N PRO A 851 16.37 9.56 31.11
CA PRO A 851 16.65 10.91 31.59
C PRO A 851 18.16 11.09 31.78
N VAL A 852 18.75 12.08 31.10
CA VAL A 852 20.15 12.47 31.22
C VAL A 852 20.21 13.86 31.85
N THR A 853 20.91 13.97 32.98
CA THR A 853 21.01 15.24 33.72
C THR A 853 22.31 15.95 33.38
N PHE A 854 22.23 17.07 32.69
CA PHE A 854 23.35 17.94 32.35
C PHE A 854 23.59 18.98 33.45
N ILE A 855 24.81 19.01 33.98
CA ILE A 855 25.26 19.94 35.00
C ILE A 855 26.24 20.92 34.34
N ILE A 856 25.79 22.14 34.12
CA ILE A 856 26.52 23.21 33.44
C ILE A 856 27.17 24.11 34.49
N LYS A 857 28.49 24.03 34.61
CA LYS A 857 29.28 24.77 35.59
C LYS A 857 29.66 26.16 35.09
N ASN A 858 29.71 27.14 36.00
CA ASN A 858 30.27 28.48 35.75
C ASN A 858 29.57 29.31 34.65
N ALA A 859 28.26 29.14 34.44
CA ALA A 859 27.50 29.95 33.49
C ALA A 859 26.90 31.18 34.19
N THR A 860 27.67 32.27 34.28
CA THR A 860 27.18 33.53 34.86
C THR A 860 26.12 34.17 33.95
N THR A 861 25.00 34.58 34.54
CA THR A 861 23.90 35.31 33.90
C THR A 861 23.59 36.62 34.63
N PHE A 862 22.89 37.53 33.94
CA PHE A 862 22.26 38.72 34.53
C PHE A 862 20.73 38.58 34.54
N ASP A 863 20.03 39.52 35.20
CA ASP A 863 18.57 39.44 35.37
C ASP A 863 17.82 39.33 34.04
N GLY A 864 16.96 38.32 33.92
CA GLY A 864 16.24 37.97 32.69
C GLY A 864 16.99 37.10 31.67
N GLN A 865 18.26 36.74 31.88
CA GLN A 865 19.03 35.85 31.01
C GLN A 865 19.03 34.39 31.53
N GLY A 866 18.62 33.42 30.70
CA GLY A 866 18.57 32.00 31.05
C GLY A 866 19.63 31.14 30.35
N VAL A 867 19.98 29.99 30.91
CA VAL A 867 20.90 28.99 30.33
C VAL A 867 20.11 27.82 29.74
N TYR A 868 20.47 27.38 28.53
CA TYR A 868 19.79 26.34 27.75
C TYR A 868 20.81 25.37 27.16
N LEU A 869 20.34 24.22 26.68
CA LEU A 869 21.12 23.17 26.04
C LEU A 869 20.62 22.91 24.62
N THR A 870 21.49 22.77 23.63
CA THR A 870 21.11 22.36 22.28
C THR A 870 22.12 21.39 21.67
N GLY A 871 21.74 20.60 20.67
CA GLY A 871 22.57 19.52 20.17
C GLY A 871 22.06 18.89 18.88
N ASN A 872 22.74 17.84 18.41
CA ASN A 872 22.54 17.23 17.10
C ASN A 872 21.28 16.35 16.97
N VAL A 873 20.64 16.00 18.08
CA VAL A 873 19.41 15.20 18.10
C VAL A 873 18.18 16.07 18.32
N ALA A 874 17.00 15.52 18.01
CA ALA A 874 15.75 16.27 18.05
C ALA A 874 15.38 16.71 19.47
N GLU A 875 15.66 15.85 20.45
CA GLU A 875 15.49 16.06 21.89
C GLU A 875 16.35 17.22 22.40
N LEU A 876 17.43 17.57 21.68
CA LEU A 876 18.28 18.73 21.93
C LEU A 876 18.07 19.87 20.91
N GLY A 877 17.00 19.83 20.14
CA GLY A 877 16.61 20.91 19.25
C GLY A 877 17.39 21.01 17.93
N ASN A 878 18.18 20.01 17.52
CA ASN A 878 18.91 19.97 16.24
C ASN A 878 19.76 21.23 15.97
N TRP A 879 20.53 21.67 16.96
CA TRP A 879 21.40 22.86 16.93
C TRP A 879 20.67 24.19 16.70
N ARG A 880 19.35 24.23 16.90
CA ARG A 880 18.55 25.44 16.75
C ARG A 880 18.32 26.10 18.11
N PRO A 881 18.84 27.32 18.36
CA PRO A 881 18.64 28.04 19.62
C PRO A 881 17.19 28.25 20.04
N GLU A 882 16.27 28.35 19.07
CA GLU A 882 14.84 28.45 19.29
C GLU A 882 14.23 27.18 19.89
N ASN A 883 14.86 26.01 19.64
CA ASN A 883 14.43 24.70 20.12
C ASN A 883 15.32 24.16 21.25
N ALA A 884 16.23 24.98 21.79
CA ALA A 884 17.12 24.58 22.86
C ALA A 884 16.35 24.28 24.15
N VAL A 885 16.73 23.22 24.85
CA VAL A 885 16.10 22.75 26.09
C VAL A 885 16.49 23.66 27.25
N GLY A 886 15.51 24.16 28.00
CA GLY A 886 15.70 25.04 29.15
C GLY A 886 14.56 26.06 29.32
N PRO A 887 14.72 27.07 30.20
CA PRO A 887 15.95 27.38 30.93
C PRO A 887 16.27 26.33 32.00
N GLY A 888 17.56 26.08 32.23
CA GLY A 888 18.02 25.21 33.31
C GLY A 888 17.68 25.76 34.68
N GLN A 889 17.60 24.87 35.66
CA GLN A 889 17.40 25.24 37.06
C GLN A 889 18.72 25.66 37.69
N ASN A 890 18.75 26.85 38.30
CA ASN A 890 19.89 27.29 39.08
C ASN A 890 19.80 26.71 40.50
N HIS A 891 20.54 25.64 40.76
CA HIS A 891 20.57 25.01 42.09
C HIS A 891 21.68 25.59 42.99
N ASN A 892 22.77 26.06 42.40
CA ASN A 892 23.92 26.62 43.11
C ASN A 892 24.67 27.62 42.20
N TYR A 893 24.18 28.87 42.13
CA TYR A 893 24.74 29.88 41.21
C TYR A 893 26.28 29.98 41.32
N PRO A 894 27.02 29.97 40.19
CA PRO A 894 26.58 30.05 38.78
C PRO A 894 26.40 28.69 38.05
N ASP A 895 26.04 27.62 38.75
CA ASP A 895 25.81 26.28 38.15
C ASP A 895 24.33 26.04 37.81
N TRP A 896 24.09 25.35 36.70
CA TRP A 896 22.75 25.11 36.14
C TRP A 896 22.53 23.63 35.82
N ILE A 897 21.30 23.17 35.99
CA ILE A 897 20.92 21.77 35.76
C ILE A 897 19.81 21.71 34.71
N ILE A 898 19.99 20.86 33.70
CA ILE A 898 18.99 20.56 32.66
C ILE A 898 18.89 19.05 32.52
N THR A 899 17.71 18.47 32.68
CA THR A 899 17.48 17.05 32.41
C THR A 899 16.77 16.90 31.08
N VAL A 900 17.27 16.02 30.22
CA VAL A 900 16.71 15.71 28.90
C VAL A 900 16.56 14.20 28.75
N ASP A 901 15.38 13.75 28.34
CA ASP A 901 15.14 12.35 28.00
C ASP A 901 15.76 12.05 26.62
N LEU A 902 16.75 11.16 26.56
CA LEU A 902 17.50 10.83 25.35
C LEU A 902 17.49 9.32 25.09
N LEU A 903 17.55 8.89 23.82
CA LEU A 903 17.46 7.48 23.46
C LEU A 903 18.68 6.68 23.94
N GLU A 904 18.44 5.57 24.64
CA GLU A 904 19.51 4.68 25.09
C GLU A 904 20.37 4.18 23.92
N GLY A 905 21.69 4.26 24.10
CA GLY A 905 22.69 3.84 23.10
C GLY A 905 22.95 4.86 22.01
N GLU A 906 22.25 6.01 21.98
CA GLU A 906 22.50 7.05 21.00
C GLU A 906 23.74 7.89 21.34
N LYS A 907 24.55 8.21 20.32
CA LYS A 907 25.67 9.15 20.46
C LYS A 907 25.21 10.55 20.09
N ILE A 908 25.26 11.45 21.06
CA ILE A 908 24.86 12.85 20.92
C ILE A 908 26.09 13.78 20.88
N GLU A 909 25.85 14.97 20.33
CA GLU A 909 26.70 16.14 20.43
C GLU A 909 25.86 17.33 20.91
N PHE A 910 26.39 18.17 21.80
CA PHE A 910 25.62 19.24 22.43
C PHE A 910 26.49 20.44 22.84
N LYS A 911 25.82 21.58 23.10
CA LYS A 911 26.36 22.81 23.67
C LYS A 911 25.38 23.52 24.60
N ALA A 912 25.90 24.24 25.58
CA ALA A 912 25.12 25.23 26.35
C ALA A 912 25.06 26.59 25.63
N ILE A 913 23.94 27.29 25.80
CA ILE A 913 23.72 28.65 25.30
C ILE A 913 23.06 29.52 26.39
N LYS A 914 23.31 30.84 26.40
CA LYS A 914 22.59 31.82 27.23
C LYS A 914 21.64 32.63 26.36
N LYS A 915 20.39 32.83 26.79
CA LYS A 915 19.36 33.56 26.03
C LYS A 915 18.81 34.74 26.83
N TYR A 916 18.68 35.89 26.18
CA TYR A 916 17.99 37.09 26.68
C TYR A 916 17.17 37.71 25.54
N GLY A 917 15.84 37.56 25.58
CA GLY A 917 14.99 37.88 24.43
C GLY A 917 15.42 37.10 23.18
N ASN A 918 15.71 37.82 22.07
CA ASN A 918 16.19 37.23 20.82
C ASN A 918 17.73 37.10 20.75
N GLN A 919 18.46 37.51 21.79
CA GLN A 919 19.92 37.41 21.82
C GLN A 919 20.34 36.05 22.36
N VAL A 920 21.27 35.39 21.65
CA VAL A 920 21.82 34.08 21.99
C VAL A 920 23.34 34.18 22.09
N VAL A 921 23.89 33.77 23.23
CA VAL A 921 25.32 33.61 23.44
C VAL A 921 25.64 32.13 23.50
N TRP A 922 26.41 31.63 22.55
CA TRP A 922 26.88 30.26 22.54
C TRP A 922 28.11 30.10 23.41
N GLU A 923 28.26 28.95 24.06
CA GLU A 923 29.54 28.63 24.67
C GLU A 923 30.64 28.41 23.60
N GLY A 924 31.85 28.88 23.92
CA GLY A 924 33.04 28.73 23.08
C GLY A 924 33.55 27.28 22.98
N GLY A 925 34.47 27.04 22.06
CA GLY A 925 35.14 25.73 21.90
C GLY A 925 34.36 24.71 21.05
N GLN A 926 34.84 23.46 21.04
CA GLN A 926 34.24 22.33 20.31
C GLN A 926 32.90 21.89 20.92
N ASN A 927 32.11 21.09 20.19
CA ASN A 927 30.91 20.45 20.72
C ASN A 927 31.27 19.42 21.78
N HIS A 928 30.47 19.33 22.84
CA HIS A 928 30.53 18.19 23.75
C HIS A 928 29.95 16.96 23.06
N SER A 929 30.41 15.75 23.41
CA SER A 929 29.83 14.50 22.91
C SER A 929 29.61 13.52 24.05
N TYR A 930 28.52 12.78 23.98
CA TYR A 930 28.10 11.82 24.99
C TYR A 930 27.39 10.63 24.33
N THR A 931 27.51 9.43 24.89
CA THR A 931 26.72 8.26 24.47
C THR A 931 25.77 7.92 25.59
N VAL A 932 24.46 7.91 25.31
CA VAL A 932 23.41 7.70 26.30
C VAL A 932 23.46 6.27 26.82
N THR A 933 23.52 6.12 28.14
CA THR A 933 23.57 4.81 28.82
C THR A 933 22.26 4.50 29.54
N ALA A 934 21.93 3.21 29.72
CA ALA A 934 20.71 2.71 30.39
C ALA A 934 20.44 3.28 31.80
N SER A 935 21.50 3.73 32.50
CA SER A 935 21.44 4.21 33.88
C SER A 935 21.49 5.73 33.93
N ASN A 936 20.36 6.38 34.29
CA ASN A 936 20.17 7.82 34.58
C ASN A 936 21.48 8.63 34.82
N PRO A 937 22.18 9.05 33.76
CA PRO A 937 23.55 9.53 33.87
C PRO A 937 23.59 11.05 34.05
N ALA A 938 24.51 11.50 34.91
CA ALA A 938 24.83 12.92 35.04
C ALA A 938 26.03 13.28 34.16
N VAL A 939 25.88 14.32 33.33
CA VAL A 939 26.93 14.83 32.43
C VAL A 939 27.33 16.23 32.90
N GLU A 940 28.51 16.34 33.49
CA GLU A 940 29.04 17.62 33.98
C GLU A 940 30.01 18.26 32.98
N PHE A 941 29.83 19.55 32.69
CA PHE A 941 30.73 20.33 31.84
C PHE A 941 30.72 21.82 32.22
N TYR A 942 31.76 22.56 31.82
CA TYR A 942 31.90 24.00 32.09
C TYR A 942 31.41 24.82 30.91
N PHE A 943 30.63 25.85 31.19
CA PHE A 943 30.29 26.86 30.19
C PHE A 943 31.55 27.64 29.83
N ASN A 944 32.01 27.46 28.59
CA ASN A 944 33.16 28.19 28.07
C ASN A 944 32.71 29.57 27.60
N ASN A 945 33.08 30.62 28.34
CA ASN A 945 32.74 32.01 27.97
C ASN A 945 33.44 32.49 26.70
#